data_AF-A0A8C4U3E3-F1
#
_entry.id   AF-A0A8C4U3E3-F1
#
_cell.length_a   1.000
_cell.length_b   1.000
_cell.length_c   1.000
_cell.angle_alpha   90.00
_cell.angle_beta   90.00
_cell.angle_gamma   90.00
#
_symmetry.space_group_name_H-M   'P 1'
#
loop_
_entity.id
_entity.type
_entity.pdbx_description
1 polymer ?
#
loop_
_entity_poly.entity_id
_entity_poly.type
_entity_poly.pdbx_seq_one_letter_code
_entity_poly.pdbx_strand_id
1 'polypeptide(L)'
;ISRNVTAETGTSSNDNLSVNSTSGNKAYGGGRSTRDMSLSNRAISDRNNVTQPVPVLDIKAEYVGMTYISLTWEVNDTASNSYTYRIEVVNGTSIRNLTSTVTTTNITELMPGTFYNFTVIAVVNDDETEGEGLSIGLYTKPSPVQDLKAEYVGAEKVSLTWAVNTTASSSYTYRIEVVSGTSVRSLSSNVTEVEITELFPGTMYNFTVFAVAADGQTEGEAMSISLYTSKEAVSAAWLQIMFVLYGIRKCGCGSSFFISLSCQIVVLPFTEPSPVQDLKVEYVGAEKVSLTWAVNTTASSSYTYRIEVVSGTFDKNLTSTVTTTKITELFPGTMYNFTVFAVAADGQTEGEAMSISLYTKPSPVQDLKAEYVGAEKVSLTWAVNTTASSSYTYRIEVVSGTSVRSLSSNVTEVEITELFPGTMYNFTVFAVAADGQTEGEAMSISLYTSKSQFLSSSVGFPEVPQNQPSPLDFMDPSPVFRTQPEYAALWFFPWSTDDTSNYAYRREIQSHGSSSRNQTASVTRAVITDINPGTFYNFTVFVGVADSVTRGKEIFIKCIPAVVNSFHCEPVAKQSSLMLKWECPSGNNSGFKIKIFNDTWEKEEWAPSCMREGSEETFRTLSLDYFRTYVVTIATLSNSSESRPVQQMCNTSITDPPAPSKAPLVKAVSHSSLSVEFSDFESVNGPLKAYAVMITTEEQGCGSLKSKLNNTYKDFKKRTTVTYVTYVIDTEQAKSPSFRSQNGTNIINVGKGNTMYAYENGPLIPLHSYRASIAGFTNITFTMADIIVGEDSYVSFSPCSEAVLLPQDPGVIAGAVIGCLLAILAVVSIGGFIFWRRRRKDKRNTEVSFSPIKSKIIKVENFESYFKKQQADSNCGFAEEYEELKSAGVHQPKFAAELAENRGKNRYNNVLPYDISRVKLSDQNSATDDYINANYMPGYNSKKAFIAAQGPLPSTIEDFWRMIWEKNIYSIVMLTKCVEQARTKCEQYWPDKQSKSYGDITVTMVSEVVLPEWTIRDFTVEKSNTPESHMVRQFHFTSWPDHGVPETTDLLINFRHLVHEYSSQNPIDSPTLVHCSAGVGRTGTFIAIDRLIQQIEMENTVDVYGVVYDLRMHRPLMVQTEDQYVFLNQCVMDIIKSQKDKKTDLIYQNMTAMAIYENFTPGPGFGKANGYHA
;
A
#
# COMPACT_ATOMS: atom_id res chain seq x y z
N ILE A 1 -19.18 9.04 77.73
CA ILE A 1 -17.72 9.15 78.01
C ILE A 1 -17.05 9.02 76.64
N SER A 2 -16.87 10.09 75.85
CA SER A 2 -15.80 11.12 75.92
C SER A 2 -14.42 10.55 75.60
N ARG A 3 -13.55 11.10 74.74
CA ARG A 3 -13.43 12.38 73.96
C ARG A 3 -12.36 12.11 72.85
N ASN A 4 -12.04 12.87 71.79
CA ASN A 4 -12.53 14.00 70.95
C ASN A 4 -11.38 14.23 69.89
N VAL A 5 -11.40 14.94 68.75
CA VAL A 5 -12.34 15.67 67.84
C VAL A 5 -11.45 15.98 66.59
N THR A 6 -11.72 15.54 65.35
CA THR A 6 -12.56 16.15 64.27
C THR A 6 -12.32 17.66 64.02
N ALA A 7 -12.49 18.26 62.84
CA ALA A 7 -12.47 17.84 61.42
C ALA A 7 -12.66 19.13 60.56
N GLU A 8 -12.20 19.16 59.30
CA GLU A 8 -12.67 20.07 58.22
C GLU A 8 -12.55 21.60 58.49
N THR A 9 -12.82 22.59 57.61
CA THR A 9 -13.03 22.79 56.13
C THR A 9 -12.43 24.20 55.79
N GLY A 10 -12.37 24.78 54.58
CA GLY A 10 -12.80 24.41 53.21
C GLY A 10 -13.44 25.61 52.46
N THR A 11 -13.25 25.72 51.13
CA THR A 11 -13.85 26.72 50.18
C THR A 11 -13.54 28.23 50.43
N SER A 12 -13.51 29.16 49.45
CA SER A 12 -13.60 29.15 47.97
C SER A 12 -13.16 30.51 47.36
N SER A 13 -13.24 30.64 46.01
CA SER A 13 -13.38 31.85 45.16
C SER A 13 -12.15 32.57 44.56
N ASN A 14 -11.93 32.28 43.27
CA ASN A 14 -11.77 33.18 42.10
C ASN A 14 -10.89 34.47 42.09
N ASP A 15 -10.04 34.49 41.06
CA ASP A 15 -9.75 35.56 40.09
C ASP A 15 -8.79 36.75 40.38
N ASN A 16 -7.80 36.83 39.48
CA ASN A 16 -7.08 38.01 38.93
C ASN A 16 -6.11 38.87 39.79
N LEU A 17 -4.82 38.56 39.61
CA LEU A 17 -3.78 39.47 39.05
C LEU A 17 -3.75 40.96 39.50
N SER A 18 -2.71 41.34 40.27
CA SER A 18 -1.60 42.19 39.73
C SER A 18 -0.43 42.48 40.70
N VAL A 19 0.77 42.01 40.33
CA VAL A 19 2.07 42.74 40.28
C VAL A 19 2.59 43.59 41.48
N ASN A 20 3.79 43.21 41.98
CA ASN A 20 4.81 44.01 42.74
C ASN A 20 4.49 44.48 44.18
N SER A 21 5.47 44.74 45.08
CA SER A 21 6.96 44.77 44.96
C SER A 21 7.72 44.48 46.28
N THR A 22 8.87 43.81 46.14
CA THR A 22 10.16 43.83 46.90
C THR A 22 10.33 44.50 48.30
N SER A 23 11.18 43.90 49.16
CA SER A 23 12.51 44.45 49.59
C SER A 23 12.94 44.19 51.06
N GLY A 24 14.21 43.81 51.27
CA GLY A 24 14.96 43.91 52.55
C GLY A 24 15.74 42.64 52.97
N ASN A 25 16.98 42.69 53.48
CA ASN A 25 17.84 43.85 53.78
C ASN A 25 19.34 43.48 54.06
N LYS A 26 20.32 44.20 53.49
CA LYS A 26 21.74 44.43 53.96
C LYS A 26 22.72 43.23 54.07
N ALA A 27 24.06 43.39 54.09
CA ALA A 27 25.01 44.54 53.97
C ALA A 27 26.38 44.03 53.39
N TYR A 28 27.02 44.68 52.40
CA TYR A 28 27.87 45.91 52.38
C TYR A 28 29.37 45.73 52.73
N GLY A 29 30.28 46.07 51.78
CA GLY A 29 31.72 46.24 52.01
C GLY A 29 32.58 46.24 50.72
N GLY A 30 33.35 47.31 50.44
CA GLY A 30 34.30 47.40 49.31
C GLY A 30 35.64 48.02 49.75
N GLY A 31 36.70 48.13 48.92
CA GLY A 31 36.88 47.86 47.49
C GLY A 31 38.24 48.42 47.02
N ARG A 32 38.28 49.06 45.83
CA ARG A 32 39.32 50.03 45.32
C ARG A 32 40.47 49.52 44.40
N SER A 33 40.46 50.07 43.17
CA SER A 33 41.59 50.56 42.35
C SER A 33 42.34 49.68 41.32
N THR A 34 42.42 50.27 40.10
CA THR A 34 43.51 50.25 39.09
C THR A 34 43.85 48.98 38.31
N ARG A 35 44.19 49.21 37.02
CA ARG A 35 44.70 48.23 36.04
C ARG A 35 46.19 47.96 36.28
N ASP A 36 46.67 46.79 35.88
CA ASP A 36 47.80 46.73 34.93
C ASP A 36 47.80 45.41 34.12
N MET A 37 48.68 45.29 33.11
CA MET A 37 48.62 44.23 32.08
C MET A 37 49.96 43.50 31.87
N SER A 38 49.99 42.17 32.00
CA SER A 38 50.97 41.28 31.34
C SER A 38 50.58 39.80 31.42
N LEU A 39 51.13 38.96 30.52
CA LEU A 39 50.89 37.51 30.45
C LEU A 39 52.08 36.74 31.01
N SER A 40 51.87 35.55 31.58
CA SER A 40 52.56 34.32 31.11
C SER A 40 52.13 33.01 31.83
N ASN A 41 52.08 31.93 31.03
CA ASN A 41 52.34 30.52 31.32
C ASN A 41 51.74 29.79 32.55
N ARG A 42 50.58 29.15 32.30
CA ARG A 42 50.38 27.68 32.22
C ARG A 42 50.43 26.78 33.49
N ALA A 43 49.29 26.11 33.72
CA ALA A 43 49.03 24.92 34.57
C ALA A 43 49.12 25.16 36.10
N ILE A 44 48.25 24.57 36.94
CA ILE A 44 47.61 23.24 36.89
C ILE A 44 46.09 23.28 37.25
N SER A 45 45.37 22.25 36.78
CA SER A 45 44.05 21.74 37.22
C SER A 45 43.32 22.41 38.39
N ASP A 46 42.00 22.62 38.21
CA ASP A 46 41.03 22.39 39.29
C ASP A 46 39.76 21.68 38.77
N ARG A 47 38.94 21.13 39.67
CA ARG A 47 37.92 20.09 39.38
C ARG A 47 36.51 20.62 39.09
N ASN A 48 35.78 19.84 38.28
CA ASN A 48 34.33 19.64 38.19
C ASN A 48 33.41 20.79 38.66
N ASN A 49 32.95 21.59 37.71
CA ASN A 49 31.54 22.03 37.67
C ASN A 49 30.88 21.32 36.49
N VAL A 50 29.98 20.37 36.74
CA VAL A 50 29.10 19.79 35.71
C VAL A 50 27.82 20.62 35.69
N THR A 51 27.44 21.15 34.54
CA THR A 51 26.13 21.79 34.33
C THR A 51 25.09 20.73 34.01
N GLN A 52 23.90 20.82 34.62
CA GLN A 52 22.77 19.95 34.26
C GLN A 52 22.47 20.05 32.75
N PRO A 53 22.12 18.93 32.10
CA PRO A 53 21.87 18.90 30.66
C PRO A 53 20.56 19.61 30.34
N VAL A 54 20.51 20.29 29.20
CA VAL A 54 19.26 20.90 28.68
C VAL A 54 18.21 19.80 28.47
N PRO A 55 16.94 20.00 28.88
CA PRO A 55 15.89 19.01 28.72
C PRO A 55 15.66 18.63 27.25
N VAL A 56 15.20 17.40 27.07
CA VAL A 56 14.83 16.83 25.76
C VAL A 56 13.65 17.59 25.16
N LEU A 57 13.66 17.79 23.84
CA LEU A 57 12.68 18.54 23.08
C LEU A 57 11.96 17.65 22.04
N ASP A 58 10.77 18.07 21.64
CA ASP A 58 10.03 17.56 20.47
C ASP A 58 9.88 16.02 20.40
N ILE A 59 9.66 15.37 21.54
CA ILE A 59 9.45 13.91 21.61
C ILE A 59 8.26 13.48 20.74
N LYS A 60 8.51 12.54 19.83
CA LYS A 60 7.54 12.04 18.84
C LYS A 60 7.65 10.53 18.66
N ALA A 61 6.57 9.92 18.19
CA ALA A 61 6.60 8.55 17.69
C ALA A 61 6.84 8.55 16.18
N GLU A 62 7.93 7.93 15.73
CA GLU A 62 8.19 7.69 14.31
C GLU A 62 7.38 6.49 13.80
N TYR A 63 7.15 5.48 14.67
CA TYR A 63 6.33 4.32 14.34
C TYR A 63 5.61 3.75 15.56
N VAL A 64 4.33 3.40 15.40
CA VAL A 64 3.53 2.69 16.42
C VAL A 64 3.12 1.32 15.87
N GLY A 65 3.71 0.26 16.44
CA GLY A 65 3.40 -1.13 16.14
C GLY A 65 2.52 -1.78 17.20
N MET A 66 2.30 -3.09 17.06
CA MET A 66 1.53 -3.88 18.03
C MET A 66 2.28 -4.12 19.34
N THR A 67 3.56 -4.49 19.23
CA THR A 67 4.41 -4.87 20.38
C THR A 67 5.65 -3.99 20.52
N TYR A 68 5.72 -2.91 19.74
CA TYR A 68 6.82 -1.95 19.80
C TYR A 68 6.40 -0.53 19.39
N ILE A 69 7.12 0.47 19.90
CA ILE A 69 7.00 1.88 19.50
C ILE A 69 8.41 2.41 19.25
N SER A 70 8.60 3.13 18.15
CA SER A 70 9.81 3.88 17.85
C SER A 70 9.62 5.34 18.27
N LEU A 71 10.46 5.81 19.19
CA LEU A 71 10.46 7.20 19.66
C LEU A 71 11.70 7.95 19.16
N THR A 72 11.50 9.21 18.81
CA THR A 72 12.54 10.15 18.39
C THR A 72 12.39 11.47 19.14
N TRP A 73 13.49 12.20 19.33
CA TRP A 73 13.50 13.48 20.03
C TRP A 73 14.67 14.37 19.59
N GLU A 74 14.60 15.66 19.91
CA GLU A 74 15.66 16.64 19.65
C GLU A 74 16.36 17.07 20.96
N VAL A 75 17.62 17.49 20.84
CA VAL A 75 18.41 18.04 21.96
C VAL A 75 19.25 19.21 21.46
N ASN A 76 18.91 20.42 21.93
CA ASN A 76 19.57 21.66 21.51
C ASN A 76 20.70 22.04 22.49
N ASP A 77 21.68 21.14 22.65
CA ASP A 77 22.86 21.37 23.48
C ASP A 77 24.16 21.07 22.71
N THR A 78 25.15 21.96 22.83
CA THR A 78 26.50 21.79 22.28
C THR A 78 27.31 20.66 22.92
N ALA A 79 26.90 20.17 24.10
CA ALA A 79 27.49 19.02 24.80
C ALA A 79 26.73 17.69 24.54
N SER A 80 25.68 17.69 23.72
CA SER A 80 24.81 16.52 23.45
C SER A 80 25.53 15.22 23.03
N ASN A 81 26.73 15.33 22.43
CA ASN A 81 27.62 14.20 22.14
C ASN A 81 28.15 13.46 23.40
N SER A 82 27.79 13.90 24.61
CA SER A 82 28.23 13.34 25.89
C SER A 82 27.07 12.96 26.83
N TYR A 83 25.87 12.78 26.28
CA TYR A 83 24.67 12.39 27.03
C TYR A 83 24.22 10.96 26.71
N THR A 84 23.74 10.28 27.75
CA THR A 84 22.93 9.05 27.62
C THR A 84 21.50 9.39 28.00
N TYR A 85 20.53 8.95 27.21
CA TYR A 85 19.11 9.18 27.47
C TYR A 85 18.54 8.00 28.24
N ARG A 86 17.96 8.22 29.42
CA ARG A 86 17.13 7.22 30.09
C ARG A 86 15.69 7.38 29.61
N ILE A 87 15.06 6.28 29.24
CA ILE A 87 13.66 6.23 28.81
C ILE A 87 12.87 5.38 29.80
N GLU A 88 11.94 5.99 30.51
CA GLU A 88 11.07 5.35 31.50
C GLU A 88 9.73 5.02 30.84
N VAL A 89 9.42 3.72 30.78
CA VAL A 89 8.23 3.16 30.13
C VAL A 89 7.22 2.79 31.21
N VAL A 90 6.11 3.52 31.29
CA VAL A 90 5.10 3.39 32.35
C VAL A 90 3.78 2.85 31.78
N ASN A 91 3.25 1.79 32.38
CA ASN A 91 1.90 1.27 32.13
C ASN A 91 1.26 0.91 33.47
N GLY A 92 0.27 1.70 33.89
CA GLY A 92 -0.38 1.57 35.20
C GLY A 92 0.64 1.68 36.34
N THR A 93 0.88 0.57 37.05
CA THR A 93 1.88 0.46 38.12
C THR A 93 3.21 -0.17 37.68
N SER A 94 3.33 -0.57 36.41
CA SER A 94 4.56 -1.15 35.87
C SER A 94 5.46 -0.05 35.30
N ILE A 95 6.72 -0.02 35.71
CA ILE A 95 7.75 0.90 35.24
C ILE A 95 8.94 0.09 34.73
N ARG A 96 9.39 0.36 33.50
CA ARG A 96 10.57 -0.26 32.88
C ARG A 96 11.50 0.84 32.37
N ASN A 97 12.73 0.88 32.87
CA ASN A 97 13.73 1.85 32.44
C ASN A 97 14.65 1.23 31.37
N LEU A 98 14.93 2.03 30.33
CA LEU A 98 15.81 1.72 29.21
C LEU A 98 16.84 2.84 29.05
N THR A 99 17.94 2.58 28.33
CA THR A 99 18.97 3.60 28.02
C THR A 99 19.30 3.62 26.53
N SER A 100 19.55 4.81 25.98
CA SER A 100 19.99 5.01 24.60
C SER A 100 21.10 6.06 24.54
N THR A 101 22.13 5.82 23.74
CA THR A 101 23.21 6.79 23.47
C THR A 101 22.96 7.63 22.21
N VAL A 102 21.75 7.55 21.64
CA VAL A 102 21.30 8.31 20.46
C VAL A 102 19.87 8.81 20.68
N THR A 103 19.46 9.86 19.97
CA THR A 103 18.16 10.53 20.17
C THR A 103 16.97 9.83 19.50
N THR A 104 17.10 8.53 19.26
CA THR A 104 16.06 7.64 18.74
C THR A 104 16.11 6.32 19.50
N THR A 105 14.99 5.63 19.69
CA THR A 105 14.99 4.29 20.30
C THR A 105 13.76 3.46 19.93
N ASN A 106 13.95 2.16 19.75
CA ASN A 106 12.88 1.19 19.51
C ASN A 106 12.57 0.45 20.82
N ILE A 107 11.41 0.73 21.39
CA ILE A 107 10.93 0.11 22.62
C ILE A 107 10.08 -1.09 22.24
N THR A 108 10.55 -2.30 22.57
CA THR A 108 9.91 -3.57 22.23
C THR A 108 9.25 -4.23 23.45
N GLU A 109 8.60 -5.39 23.23
CA GLU A 109 7.94 -6.20 24.26
C GLU A 109 6.75 -5.48 24.95
N LEU A 110 6.12 -4.56 24.23
CA LEU A 110 4.88 -3.90 24.65
C LEU A 110 3.67 -4.81 24.39
N MET A 111 2.60 -4.64 25.16
CA MET A 111 1.32 -5.34 24.94
C MET A 111 0.49 -4.63 23.85
N PRO A 112 -0.19 -5.34 22.93
CA PRO A 112 -1.03 -4.74 21.88
C PRO A 112 -2.27 -3.99 22.39
N GLY A 113 -2.64 -2.91 21.70
CA GLY A 113 -3.83 -2.09 22.00
C GLY A 113 -3.85 -1.46 23.39
N THR A 114 -2.67 -1.25 23.99
CA THR A 114 -2.47 -0.90 25.40
C THR A 114 -1.79 0.46 25.54
N PHE A 115 -2.19 1.26 26.53
CA PHE A 115 -1.61 2.57 26.80
C PHE A 115 -0.26 2.48 27.51
N TYR A 116 0.69 3.29 27.05
CA TYR A 116 2.00 3.49 27.66
C TYR A 116 2.33 4.98 27.71
N ASN A 117 2.86 5.45 28.83
CA ASN A 117 3.47 6.77 28.96
C ASN A 117 5.00 6.63 28.98
N PHE A 118 5.67 7.35 28.11
CA PHE A 118 7.12 7.28 27.90
C PHE A 118 7.77 8.59 28.30
N THR A 119 8.69 8.57 29.26
CA THR A 119 9.42 9.76 29.71
C THR A 119 10.90 9.64 29.33
N VAL A 120 11.44 10.60 28.57
CA VAL A 120 12.85 10.63 28.17
C VAL A 120 13.59 11.70 28.97
N ILE A 121 14.67 11.28 29.63
CA ILE A 121 15.52 12.08 30.54
C ILE A 121 16.94 12.09 29.96
N ALA A 122 17.57 13.26 29.85
CA ALA A 122 18.98 13.37 29.50
C ALA A 122 19.85 13.19 30.76
N VAL A 123 20.87 12.33 30.68
CA VAL A 123 21.84 12.03 31.75
C VAL A 123 23.26 12.31 31.23
N VAL A 124 24.09 12.94 32.04
CA VAL A 124 25.49 13.24 31.70
C VAL A 124 26.37 12.00 31.93
N ASN A 125 27.51 11.91 31.24
CA ASN A 125 28.56 10.89 31.41
C ASN A 125 29.22 10.80 32.83
N ASP A 126 28.59 11.31 33.88
CA ASP A 126 28.91 11.02 35.28
C ASP A 126 27.96 9.97 35.91
N ASP A 127 26.89 9.56 35.20
CA ASP A 127 25.81 8.67 35.65
C ASP A 127 25.06 9.16 36.92
N GLU A 128 25.26 10.42 37.34
CA GLU A 128 24.64 11.03 38.53
C GLU A 128 23.87 12.33 38.21
N THR A 129 24.21 13.05 37.14
CA THR A 129 23.59 14.34 36.79
C THR A 129 22.49 14.18 35.73
N GLU A 130 21.23 14.35 36.16
CA GLU A 130 20.03 14.28 35.31
C GLU A 130 19.44 15.66 34.97
N GLY A 131 18.84 15.78 33.78
CA GLY A 131 18.02 16.91 33.35
C GLY A 131 16.52 16.69 33.58
N GLU A 132 15.69 17.66 33.19
CA GLU A 132 14.23 17.52 33.26
C GLU A 132 13.70 16.62 32.13
N GLY A 133 12.78 15.72 32.46
CA GLY A 133 12.28 14.68 31.55
C GLY A 133 11.02 15.07 30.79
N LEU A 134 10.99 14.82 29.47
CA LEU A 134 9.83 15.08 28.61
C LEU A 134 9.02 13.80 28.38
N SER A 135 7.67 13.88 28.44
CA SER A 135 6.79 12.70 28.39
C SER A 135 5.82 12.70 27.21
N ILE A 136 5.52 11.50 26.67
CA ILE A 136 4.47 11.27 25.67
C ILE A 136 3.64 10.02 26.01
N GLY A 137 2.31 10.14 25.92
CA GLY A 137 1.37 9.02 26.12
C GLY A 137 0.85 8.49 24.77
N LEU A 138 0.93 7.18 24.55
CA LEU A 138 0.57 6.52 23.28
C LEU A 138 -0.12 5.17 23.55
N TYR A 139 -1.03 4.78 22.65
CA TYR A 139 -1.48 3.38 22.56
C TYR A 139 -0.60 2.62 21.56
N THR A 140 -0.26 1.37 21.86
CA THR A 140 0.19 0.41 20.83
C THR A 140 -0.98 0.02 19.93
N LYS A 141 -0.69 -0.48 18.72
CA LYS A 141 -1.75 -1.00 17.84
C LYS A 141 -2.41 -2.24 18.45
N PRO A 142 -3.75 -2.37 18.39
CA PRO A 142 -4.44 -3.62 18.63
C PRO A 142 -3.90 -4.76 17.77
N SER A 143 -3.96 -5.99 18.28
CA SER A 143 -3.68 -7.17 17.45
C SER A 143 -4.71 -7.33 16.32
N PRO A 144 -4.31 -7.94 15.19
CA PRO A 144 -5.22 -8.19 14.06
C PRO A 144 -6.44 -8.99 14.50
N VAL A 145 -7.54 -8.73 13.81
CA VAL A 145 -8.72 -9.59 13.81
C VAL A 145 -8.36 -10.94 13.19
N GLN A 146 -8.79 -12.03 13.79
CA GLN A 146 -8.56 -13.41 13.34
C GLN A 146 -9.91 -14.12 13.14
N ASP A 147 -9.92 -15.23 12.41
CA ASP A 147 -11.08 -16.10 12.20
C ASP A 147 -12.39 -15.39 11.80
N LEU A 148 -12.30 -14.31 11.00
CA LEU A 148 -13.46 -13.59 10.50
C LEU A 148 -14.32 -14.49 9.59
N LYS A 149 -15.47 -14.91 10.10
CA LYS A 149 -16.43 -15.80 9.43
C LYS A 149 -17.83 -15.19 9.44
N ALA A 150 -18.64 -15.57 8.45
CA ALA A 150 -20.07 -15.32 8.45
C ALA A 150 -20.80 -16.55 8.99
N GLU A 151 -21.51 -16.42 10.11
CA GLU A 151 -22.32 -17.51 10.68
C GLU A 151 -23.71 -17.59 10.07
N TYR A 152 -24.22 -16.47 9.54
CA TYR A 152 -25.49 -16.43 8.83
C TYR A 152 -25.42 -15.49 7.61
N VAL A 153 -25.99 -15.93 6.49
CA VAL A 153 -26.06 -15.17 5.22
C VAL A 153 -27.49 -15.23 4.68
N GLY A 154 -28.32 -14.32 5.18
CA GLY A 154 -29.70 -14.12 4.73
C GLY A 154 -29.80 -13.30 3.45
N ALA A 155 -31.02 -12.98 3.05
CA ALA A 155 -31.28 -12.12 1.89
C ALA A 155 -30.99 -10.64 2.19
N GLU A 156 -31.43 -10.15 3.35
CA GLU A 156 -31.29 -8.73 3.75
C GLU A 156 -30.39 -8.53 4.97
N LYS A 157 -29.80 -9.60 5.52
CA LYS A 157 -28.90 -9.54 6.67
C LYS A 157 -27.79 -10.58 6.65
N VAL A 158 -26.65 -10.24 7.24
CA VAL A 158 -25.47 -11.09 7.42
C VAL A 158 -24.99 -10.97 8.87
N SER A 159 -24.68 -12.10 9.51
CA SER A 159 -24.14 -12.13 10.88
C SER A 159 -22.68 -12.57 10.82
N LEU A 160 -21.78 -11.70 11.30
CA LEU A 160 -20.32 -11.91 11.29
C LEU A 160 -19.80 -12.11 12.72
N THR A 161 -18.76 -12.92 12.84
CA THR A 161 -18.04 -13.18 14.10
C THR A 161 -16.55 -13.32 13.82
N TRP A 162 -15.71 -13.01 14.80
CA TRP A 162 -14.25 -13.10 14.72
C TRP A 162 -13.62 -13.45 16.08
N ALA A 163 -12.30 -13.59 16.10
CA ALA A 163 -11.49 -13.81 17.29
C ALA A 163 -10.37 -12.75 17.40
N VAL A 164 -9.84 -12.57 18.62
CA VAL A 164 -8.62 -11.77 18.88
C VAL A 164 -7.80 -12.46 19.96
N ASN A 165 -6.55 -12.81 19.65
CA ASN A 165 -5.70 -13.64 20.50
C ASN A 165 -4.86 -12.83 21.51
N THR A 166 -5.49 -11.93 22.28
CA THR A 166 -4.81 -11.15 23.33
C THR A 166 -5.66 -11.01 24.60
N THR A 167 -5.00 -10.90 25.75
CA THR A 167 -5.63 -10.54 27.03
C THR A 167 -6.13 -9.09 27.07
N ALA A 168 -5.61 -8.21 26.19
CA ALA A 168 -6.06 -6.84 26.04
C ALA A 168 -7.34 -6.69 25.18
N SER A 169 -7.79 -7.77 24.50
CA SER A 169 -8.99 -7.76 23.65
C SER A 169 -10.25 -7.23 24.34
N SER A 170 -10.38 -7.41 25.66
CA SER A 170 -11.49 -6.89 26.47
C SER A 170 -11.60 -5.36 26.55
N SER A 171 -10.59 -4.61 26.08
CA SER A 171 -10.63 -3.15 25.95
C SER A 171 -10.63 -2.65 24.51
N TYR A 172 -10.78 -3.55 23.53
CA TYR A 172 -10.86 -3.17 22.12
C TYR A 172 -12.32 -2.87 21.73
N THR A 173 -12.49 -1.96 20.78
CA THR A 173 -13.73 -1.84 20.00
C THR A 173 -13.46 -2.26 18.56
N TYR A 174 -14.49 -2.62 17.81
CA TYR A 174 -14.36 -3.09 16.44
C TYR A 174 -15.09 -2.16 15.51
N ARG A 175 -14.42 -1.62 14.49
CA ARG A 175 -15.08 -0.93 13.37
C ARG A 175 -15.29 -1.93 12.25
N ILE A 176 -16.51 -2.03 11.75
CA ILE A 176 -16.86 -2.85 10.60
C ILE A 176 -17.22 -1.92 9.44
N GLU A 177 -16.48 -2.04 8.34
CA GLU A 177 -16.76 -1.36 7.09
C GLU A 177 -17.46 -2.32 6.13
N VAL A 178 -18.55 -1.86 5.51
CA VAL A 178 -19.41 -2.62 4.61
C VAL A 178 -19.41 -1.93 3.25
N VAL A 179 -18.86 -2.60 2.24
CA VAL A 179 -18.66 -2.04 0.90
C VAL A 179 -19.45 -2.83 -0.14
N SER A 180 -20.21 -2.14 -0.99
CA SER A 180 -20.84 -2.70 -2.20
C SER A 180 -20.81 -1.69 -3.33
N GLY A 181 -20.07 -2.01 -4.39
CA GLY A 181 -19.80 -1.08 -5.49
C GLY A 181 -19.10 0.19 -5.00
N THR A 182 -19.78 1.33 -5.10
CA THR A 182 -19.32 2.63 -4.59
C THR A 182 -19.93 3.03 -3.24
N SER A 183 -20.81 2.21 -2.67
CA SER A 183 -21.42 2.45 -1.36
C SER A 183 -20.52 1.91 -0.25
N VAL A 184 -20.23 2.75 0.75
CA VAL A 184 -19.45 2.42 1.95
C VAL A 184 -20.27 2.80 3.18
N ARG A 185 -20.45 1.86 4.10
CA ARG A 185 -21.12 2.06 5.40
C ARG A 185 -20.19 1.61 6.51
N SER A 186 -19.97 2.45 7.52
CA SER A 186 -19.26 2.07 8.75
C SER A 186 -20.23 1.74 9.88
N LEU A 187 -19.83 0.79 10.72
CA LEU A 187 -20.52 0.29 11.91
C LEU A 187 -19.48 0.10 13.03
N SER A 188 -19.93 0.04 14.28
CA SER A 188 -19.08 -0.34 15.41
C SER A 188 -19.71 -1.42 16.28
N SER A 189 -18.89 -2.27 16.89
CA SER A 189 -19.27 -3.27 17.88
C SER A 189 -18.27 -3.30 19.03
N ASN A 190 -18.76 -3.59 20.24
CA ASN A 190 -17.94 -3.74 21.45
C ASN A 190 -17.74 -5.22 21.83
N VAL A 191 -18.15 -6.13 20.94
CA VAL A 191 -18.01 -7.59 21.08
C VAL A 191 -17.50 -8.16 19.75
N THR A 192 -17.00 -9.40 19.75
CA THR A 192 -16.43 -10.05 18.56
C THR A 192 -17.48 -10.62 17.59
N GLU A 193 -18.65 -10.01 17.55
CA GLU A 193 -19.80 -10.35 16.71
C GLU A 193 -20.55 -9.08 16.27
N VAL A 194 -21.25 -9.16 15.13
CA VAL A 194 -22.21 -8.14 14.68
C VAL A 194 -23.25 -8.75 13.73
N GLU A 195 -24.51 -8.32 13.85
CA GLU A 195 -25.54 -8.54 12.82
C GLU A 195 -25.68 -7.27 11.97
N ILE A 196 -25.57 -7.42 10.65
CA ILE A 196 -25.61 -6.35 9.66
C ILE A 196 -26.89 -6.52 8.84
N THR A 197 -27.79 -5.56 8.94
CA THR A 197 -29.11 -5.55 8.27
C THR A 197 -29.15 -4.54 7.11
N GLU A 198 -30.30 -4.45 6.43
CA GLU A 198 -30.55 -3.50 5.34
C GLU A 198 -29.66 -3.75 4.10
N LEU A 199 -29.29 -5.01 3.87
CA LEU A 199 -28.54 -5.43 2.70
C LEU A 199 -29.49 -5.78 1.55
N PHE A 200 -29.05 -5.64 0.30
CA PHE A 200 -29.84 -6.03 -0.86
C PHE A 200 -29.70 -7.54 -1.16
N PRO A 201 -30.79 -8.28 -1.47
CA PRO A 201 -30.72 -9.70 -1.83
C PRO A 201 -29.84 -10.00 -3.05
N GLY A 202 -29.18 -11.16 -3.05
CA GLY A 202 -28.34 -11.65 -4.16
C GLY A 202 -27.13 -10.77 -4.52
N THR A 203 -26.74 -9.82 -3.66
CA THR A 203 -25.76 -8.77 -3.94
C THR A 203 -24.43 -9.07 -3.24
N MET A 204 -23.31 -8.75 -3.90
CA MET A 204 -21.98 -8.91 -3.31
C MET A 204 -21.68 -7.76 -2.33
N TYR A 205 -21.21 -8.13 -1.14
CA TYR A 205 -20.68 -7.22 -0.13
C TYR A 205 -19.27 -7.66 0.27
N ASN A 206 -18.36 -6.71 0.46
CA ASN A 206 -17.11 -6.91 1.17
C ASN A 206 -17.22 -6.30 2.57
N PHE A 207 -16.86 -7.08 3.58
CA PHE A 207 -16.92 -6.69 4.98
C PHE A 207 -15.50 -6.66 5.53
N THR A 208 -15.06 -5.52 6.07
CA THR A 208 -13.71 -5.33 6.63
C THR A 208 -13.82 -4.97 8.10
N VAL A 209 -13.20 -5.75 8.99
CA VAL A 209 -13.20 -5.53 10.44
C VAL A 209 -11.82 -5.04 10.90
N PHE A 210 -11.82 -3.91 11.59
CA PHE A 210 -10.67 -3.29 12.22
C PHE A 210 -10.80 -3.43 13.75
N ALA A 211 -9.75 -3.89 14.42
CA ALA A 211 -9.65 -3.75 15.88
C ALA A 211 -9.13 -2.35 16.22
N VAL A 212 -9.77 -1.67 17.17
CA VAL A 212 -9.49 -0.28 17.57
C VAL A 212 -9.19 -0.24 19.07
N ALA A 213 -8.16 0.50 19.48
CA ALA A 213 -7.78 0.64 20.88
C ALA A 213 -8.81 1.48 21.66
N ALA A 214 -8.62 1.58 22.99
CA ALA A 214 -9.52 2.29 23.89
C ALA A 214 -9.55 3.82 23.69
N ASP A 215 -8.70 4.38 22.81
CA ASP A 215 -8.76 5.77 22.35
C ASP A 215 -9.78 6.02 21.24
N GLY A 216 -10.30 4.96 20.60
CA GLY A 216 -11.18 5.05 19.43
C GLY A 216 -10.50 5.54 18.15
N GLN A 217 -9.16 5.55 18.08
CA GLN A 217 -8.38 6.08 16.96
C GLN A 217 -7.22 5.17 16.53
N THR A 218 -6.57 4.46 17.45
CA THR A 218 -5.43 3.60 17.12
C THR A 218 -5.91 2.26 16.59
N GLU A 219 -5.85 2.11 15.26
CA GLU A 219 -6.30 0.92 14.53
C GLU A 219 -5.19 -0.13 14.34
N GLY A 220 -5.56 -1.39 14.56
CA GLY A 220 -4.80 -2.58 14.21
C GLY A 220 -4.92 -2.94 12.73
N GLU A 221 -4.30 -4.05 12.35
CA GLU A 221 -4.43 -4.60 10.99
C GLU A 221 -5.83 -5.20 10.75
N ALA A 222 -6.38 -4.97 9.57
CA ALA A 222 -7.77 -5.27 9.24
C ALA A 222 -7.94 -6.60 8.52
N MET A 223 -8.95 -7.37 8.89
CA MET A 223 -9.34 -8.61 8.19
C MET A 223 -10.60 -8.37 7.35
N SER A 224 -10.69 -8.97 6.17
CA SER A 224 -11.87 -8.80 5.29
C SER A 224 -12.41 -10.11 4.74
N ILE A 225 -13.73 -10.14 4.48
CA ILE A 225 -14.46 -11.25 3.88
C ILE A 225 -15.45 -10.72 2.84
N SER A 226 -15.40 -11.28 1.63
CA SER A 226 -16.34 -10.97 0.53
C SER A 226 -17.33 -12.11 0.33
N LEU A 227 -18.62 -11.81 0.33
CA LEU A 227 -19.70 -12.79 0.16
C LEU A 227 -20.94 -12.18 -0.52
N TYR A 228 -21.79 -13.04 -1.06
CA TYR A 228 -23.09 -12.64 -1.61
C TYR A 228 -24.18 -12.87 -0.55
N THR A 229 -25.11 -11.93 -0.40
CA THR A 229 -26.37 -12.20 0.30
C THR A 229 -27.15 -13.29 -0.44
N SER A 230 -27.97 -14.04 0.31
CA SER A 230 -28.87 -15.03 -0.28
C SER A 230 -29.84 -14.35 -1.25
N LYS A 231 -30.26 -15.07 -2.30
CA LYS A 231 -31.34 -14.61 -3.18
C LYS A 231 -32.66 -14.72 -2.44
N GLU A 232 -33.56 -13.75 -2.66
CA GLU A 232 -34.89 -13.76 -2.07
C GLU A 232 -35.64 -15.05 -2.49
N ALA A 233 -36.24 -15.73 -1.52
CA ALA A 233 -36.87 -17.03 -1.74
C ALA A 233 -38.22 -16.85 -2.44
N VAL A 234 -38.26 -17.09 -3.76
CA VAL A 234 -39.50 -17.09 -4.55
C VAL A 234 -40.43 -18.18 -4.00
N SER A 235 -41.38 -17.78 -3.15
CA SER A 235 -42.30 -18.72 -2.52
C SER A 235 -43.19 -19.39 -3.58
N ALA A 236 -43.39 -20.71 -3.45
CA ALA A 236 -44.17 -21.52 -4.38
C ALA A 236 -45.70 -21.33 -4.22
N ALA A 237 -46.14 -20.08 -4.01
CA ALA A 237 -47.54 -19.68 -3.87
C ALA A 237 -48.14 -19.07 -5.16
N TRP A 238 -47.32 -18.83 -6.18
CA TRP A 238 -47.70 -18.10 -7.41
C TRP A 238 -47.65 -18.95 -8.68
N LEU A 239 -48.23 -20.16 -8.70
CA LEU A 239 -48.54 -20.86 -9.97
C LEU A 239 -49.57 -22.02 -9.89
N GLN A 240 -50.71 -21.82 -9.23
CA GLN A 240 -51.83 -22.76 -9.41
C GLN A 240 -53.23 -22.09 -9.40
N ILE A 241 -54.05 -22.49 -10.37
CA ILE A 241 -55.52 -22.30 -10.43
C ILE A 241 -55.99 -20.86 -10.64
N MET A 242 -55.79 -20.37 -11.87
CA MET A 242 -56.81 -19.56 -12.54
C MET A 242 -57.96 -20.48 -12.96
N PHE A 243 -58.99 -20.63 -12.12
CA PHE A 243 -60.30 -21.11 -12.58
C PHE A 243 -61.44 -20.33 -11.93
N VAL A 244 -62.21 -19.67 -12.80
CA VAL A 244 -63.34 -18.80 -12.51
C VAL A 244 -64.50 -19.58 -11.88
N LEU A 245 -65.19 -18.99 -10.88
CA LEU A 245 -66.66 -18.81 -10.88
C LEU A 245 -67.18 -17.93 -9.72
N TYR A 246 -67.66 -16.72 -10.06
CA TYR A 246 -68.67 -15.90 -9.36
C TYR A 246 -68.39 -15.36 -7.93
N GLY A 247 -69.03 -14.24 -7.55
CA GLY A 247 -69.03 -13.82 -6.13
C GLY A 247 -69.41 -12.39 -5.68
N ILE A 248 -69.78 -11.46 -6.57
CA ILE A 248 -70.55 -10.18 -6.37
C ILE A 248 -70.62 -9.51 -4.96
N ARG A 249 -70.39 -8.18 -4.93
CA ARG A 249 -70.59 -7.25 -3.78
C ARG A 249 -72.02 -7.22 -3.19
N LYS A 250 -72.08 -6.79 -1.91
CA LYS A 250 -73.13 -6.02 -1.17
C LYS A 250 -74.25 -6.74 -0.38
N CYS A 251 -74.32 -6.34 0.91
CA CYS A 251 -75.49 -6.02 1.76
C CYS A 251 -76.43 -7.14 2.27
N GLY A 252 -76.69 -7.10 3.59
CA GLY A 252 -77.70 -7.86 4.36
C GLY A 252 -77.90 -7.20 5.75
N CYS A 253 -79.00 -7.49 6.47
CA CYS A 253 -79.42 -6.71 7.66
C CYS A 253 -80.11 -7.54 8.77
N GLY A 254 -80.12 -7.01 10.01
CA GLY A 254 -80.79 -7.55 11.23
C GLY A 254 -79.78 -8.03 12.31
N SER A 255 -79.77 -7.65 13.61
CA SER A 255 -80.79 -7.31 14.65
C SER A 255 -80.90 -8.44 15.70
N SER A 256 -80.71 -8.29 17.03
CA SER A 256 -80.40 -7.13 17.91
C SER A 256 -79.53 -7.62 19.11
N PHE A 257 -79.62 -7.33 20.43
CA PHE A 257 -80.55 -6.61 21.35
C PHE A 257 -79.80 -6.31 22.69
N PHE A 258 -80.41 -5.50 23.59
CA PHE A 258 -80.01 -5.18 25.00
C PHE A 258 -78.87 -4.14 25.18
N ILE A 259 -78.85 -3.26 26.20
CA ILE A 259 -79.79 -2.93 27.29
C ILE A 259 -79.80 -1.40 27.54
N SER A 260 -80.83 -0.89 28.22
CA SER A 260 -81.06 0.55 28.47
C SER A 260 -80.12 1.22 29.49
N LEU A 261 -79.93 2.53 29.36
CA LEU A 261 -80.40 3.46 30.39
C LEU A 261 -80.82 4.81 29.79
N SER A 262 -81.88 5.42 30.31
CA SER A 262 -82.45 6.68 29.81
C SER A 262 -82.11 7.86 30.71
N CYS A 263 -81.44 8.89 30.18
CA CYS A 263 -81.37 10.22 30.77
C CYS A 263 -81.77 11.24 29.71
N GLN A 264 -82.76 12.09 29.99
CA GLN A 264 -83.25 13.07 29.02
C GLN A 264 -82.38 14.32 29.01
N ILE A 265 -81.52 14.43 28.00
CA ILE A 265 -81.10 15.75 27.50
C ILE A 265 -81.85 15.97 26.19
N VAL A 266 -82.67 17.03 26.14
CA VAL A 266 -83.30 17.47 24.88
C VAL A 266 -82.26 18.26 24.08
N VAL A 267 -81.35 17.53 23.43
CA VAL A 267 -80.55 18.09 22.34
C VAL A 267 -81.46 18.13 21.12
N LEU A 268 -81.73 19.34 20.60
CA LEU A 268 -82.37 19.49 19.31
C LEU A 268 -81.39 18.99 18.24
N PRO A 269 -81.75 18.01 17.39
CA PRO A 269 -80.85 17.53 16.36
C PRO A 269 -80.67 18.62 15.30
N PHE A 270 -79.51 19.26 15.29
CA PHE A 270 -79.10 20.13 14.18
C PHE A 270 -78.90 19.24 12.95
N THR A 271 -79.56 19.59 11.85
CA THR A 271 -79.32 18.97 10.55
C THR A 271 -77.99 19.46 10.01
N GLU A 272 -77.20 18.56 9.41
CA GLU A 272 -75.95 18.88 8.73
C GLU A 272 -76.12 20.11 7.81
N PRO A 273 -75.30 21.17 7.97
CA PRO A 273 -75.34 22.33 7.09
C PRO A 273 -75.15 21.94 5.62
N SER A 274 -75.95 22.52 4.73
CA SER A 274 -75.78 22.27 3.29
C SER A 274 -74.39 22.75 2.83
N PRO A 275 -73.73 22.01 1.93
CA PRO A 275 -72.34 22.27 1.55
C PRO A 275 -72.11 23.69 1.04
N VAL A 276 -70.89 24.17 1.30
CA VAL A 276 -70.36 25.38 0.70
C VAL A 276 -70.28 25.19 -0.82
N GLN A 277 -70.76 26.18 -1.59
CA GLN A 277 -70.78 26.13 -3.04
C GLN A 277 -70.00 27.30 -3.64
N ASP A 278 -69.50 27.10 -4.86
CA ASP A 278 -68.97 28.18 -5.70
C ASP A 278 -67.81 28.97 -5.06
N LEU A 279 -66.97 28.28 -4.25
CA LEU A 279 -65.81 28.83 -3.57
C LEU A 279 -64.81 29.45 -4.56
N LYS A 280 -64.59 30.75 -4.43
CA LYS A 280 -63.83 31.58 -5.36
C LYS A 280 -62.85 32.49 -4.65
N VAL A 281 -61.70 32.67 -5.29
CA VAL A 281 -60.64 33.56 -4.83
C VAL A 281 -60.91 34.96 -5.40
N GLU A 282 -61.10 35.93 -4.53
CA GLU A 282 -61.32 37.33 -4.90
C GLU A 282 -60.01 38.10 -5.07
N TYR A 283 -58.99 37.77 -4.27
CA TYR A 283 -57.69 38.44 -4.31
C TYR A 283 -56.57 37.53 -3.82
N VAL A 284 -55.43 37.54 -4.53
CA VAL A 284 -54.17 36.93 -4.09
C VAL A 284 -53.09 38.00 -4.01
N GLY A 285 -52.51 38.19 -2.83
CA GLY A 285 -51.31 38.97 -2.58
C GLY A 285 -50.17 38.10 -2.09
N ALA A 286 -49.09 38.72 -1.62
CA ALA A 286 -47.95 38.00 -1.07
C ALA A 286 -48.25 37.38 0.30
N GLU A 287 -48.81 38.16 1.23
CA GLU A 287 -49.04 37.72 2.62
C GLU A 287 -50.53 37.55 2.99
N LYS A 288 -51.42 37.66 1.99
CA LYS A 288 -52.87 37.72 2.17
C LYS A 288 -53.65 37.16 0.99
N VAL A 289 -54.73 36.45 1.27
CA VAL A 289 -55.68 35.89 0.29
C VAL A 289 -57.11 36.23 0.72
N SER A 290 -57.98 36.60 -0.21
CA SER A 290 -59.41 36.82 0.06
C SER A 290 -60.25 35.76 -0.65
N LEU A 291 -61.11 35.09 0.11
CA LEU A 291 -61.98 34.01 -0.37
C LEU A 291 -63.44 34.41 -0.21
N THR A 292 -64.27 33.93 -1.14
CA THR A 292 -65.71 34.19 -1.24
C THR A 292 -66.43 32.91 -1.61
N TRP A 293 -67.64 32.69 -1.10
CA TRP A 293 -68.44 31.50 -1.43
C TRP A 293 -69.95 31.79 -1.38
N ALA A 294 -70.74 30.82 -1.85
CA ALA A 294 -72.19 30.83 -1.82
C ALA A 294 -72.73 29.70 -0.93
N VAL A 295 -73.92 29.90 -0.35
CA VAL A 295 -74.66 28.88 0.39
C VAL A 295 -76.13 28.97 -0.02
N ASN A 296 -76.61 27.95 -0.73
CA ASN A 296 -77.90 28.00 -1.42
C ASN A 296 -79.05 27.54 -0.51
N THR A 297 -79.22 28.19 0.66
CA THR A 297 -80.29 27.87 1.63
C THR A 297 -80.91 29.12 2.25
N THR A 298 -82.17 29.00 2.70
CA THR A 298 -82.87 30.01 3.52
C THR A 298 -82.46 30.00 4.99
N ALA A 299 -81.59 29.08 5.42
CA ALA A 299 -81.06 28.98 6.79
C ALA A 299 -79.68 29.65 6.96
N SER A 300 -79.10 30.18 5.87
CA SER A 300 -77.74 30.74 5.80
C SER A 300 -77.44 31.85 6.81
N SER A 301 -78.44 32.56 7.33
CA SER A 301 -78.28 33.56 8.40
C SER A 301 -78.06 32.97 9.80
N SER A 302 -77.97 31.64 9.93
CA SER A 302 -77.72 30.93 11.20
C SER A 302 -76.42 30.11 11.21
N TYR A 303 -75.69 30.07 10.09
CA TYR A 303 -74.44 29.33 9.98
C TYR A 303 -73.23 30.20 10.31
N THR A 304 -72.20 29.58 10.85
CA THR A 304 -70.84 30.11 10.84
C THR A 304 -69.99 29.26 9.88
N TYR A 305 -68.82 29.76 9.50
CA TYR A 305 -67.93 29.08 8.55
C TYR A 305 -66.57 28.87 9.21
N ARG A 306 -66.10 27.63 9.31
CA ARG A 306 -64.70 27.33 9.65
C ARG A 306 -63.89 27.31 8.37
N ILE A 307 -62.75 28.00 8.37
CA ILE A 307 -61.80 28.04 7.27
C ILE A 307 -60.48 27.49 7.78
N GLU A 308 -60.06 26.37 7.23
CA GLU A 308 -58.83 25.66 7.54
C GLU A 308 -57.81 25.95 6.44
N VAL A 309 -56.59 26.32 6.83
CA VAL A 309 -55.55 26.81 5.92
C VAL A 309 -54.27 26.00 6.14
N VAL A 310 -53.89 25.19 5.16
CA VAL A 310 -52.81 24.20 5.30
C VAL A 310 -51.71 24.43 4.26
N SER A 311 -50.45 24.46 4.70
CA SER A 311 -49.25 24.47 3.85
C SER A 311 -48.07 23.80 4.55
N GLY A 312 -47.83 22.52 4.25
CA GLY A 312 -46.77 21.73 4.89
C GLY A 312 -47.01 21.59 6.40
N THR A 313 -46.20 22.26 7.21
CA THR A 313 -46.34 22.33 8.68
C THR A 313 -47.13 23.54 9.18
N PHE A 314 -47.54 24.45 8.29
CA PHE A 314 -48.44 25.55 8.63
C PHE A 314 -49.89 25.05 8.62
N ASP A 315 -50.57 25.18 9.76
CA ASP A 315 -52.02 25.02 9.94
C ASP A 315 -52.55 26.28 10.62
N LYS A 316 -53.60 26.88 10.04
CA LYS A 316 -54.30 28.01 10.63
C LYS A 316 -55.80 27.85 10.43
N ASN A 317 -56.51 27.69 11.54
CA ASN A 317 -57.97 27.64 11.58
C ASN A 317 -58.55 29.03 11.89
N LEU A 318 -59.57 29.43 11.13
CA LEU A 318 -60.27 30.72 11.20
C LEU A 318 -61.78 30.51 11.19
N THR A 319 -62.54 31.49 11.69
CA THR A 319 -64.01 31.47 11.65
C THR A 319 -64.57 32.77 11.05
N SER A 320 -65.57 32.66 10.16
CA SER A 320 -66.33 33.81 9.63
C SER A 320 -67.82 33.65 9.86
N THR A 321 -68.53 34.76 10.06
CA THR A 321 -70.01 34.83 10.14
C THR A 321 -70.65 35.31 8.83
N VAL A 322 -69.84 35.54 7.79
CA VAL A 322 -70.27 35.95 6.45
C VAL A 322 -69.60 35.05 5.41
N THR A 323 -70.14 34.96 4.20
CA THR A 323 -69.63 34.06 3.15
C THR A 323 -68.39 34.60 2.41
N THR A 324 -67.60 35.42 3.10
CA THR A 324 -66.30 35.92 2.66
C THR A 324 -65.32 35.89 3.84
N THR A 325 -64.02 35.80 3.55
CA THR A 325 -62.97 36.01 4.55
C THR A 325 -61.69 36.53 3.92
N LYS A 326 -60.91 37.28 4.71
CA LYS A 326 -59.59 37.80 4.34
C LYS A 326 -58.56 37.16 5.26
N ILE A 327 -57.76 36.28 4.70
CA ILE A 327 -56.71 35.52 5.37
C ILE A 327 -55.42 36.33 5.28
N THR A 328 -54.69 36.46 6.38
CA THR A 328 -53.44 37.22 6.50
C THR A 328 -52.39 36.42 7.27
N GLU A 329 -51.14 36.89 7.24
CA GLU A 329 -49.96 36.23 7.84
C GLU A 329 -49.63 34.91 7.12
N LEU A 330 -49.80 34.91 5.78
CA LEU A 330 -49.33 33.85 4.91
C LEU A 330 -47.90 34.16 4.45
N PHE A 331 -47.08 33.13 4.23
CA PHE A 331 -45.78 33.31 3.58
C PHE A 331 -45.94 33.55 2.06
N PRO A 332 -45.17 34.49 1.47
CA PRO A 332 -45.13 34.74 0.03
C PRO A 332 -44.66 33.54 -0.82
N GLY A 333 -45.05 33.52 -2.10
CA GLY A 333 -44.64 32.53 -3.11
C GLY A 333 -44.95 31.06 -2.77
N THR A 334 -45.86 30.80 -1.83
CA THR A 334 -46.05 29.50 -1.18
C THR A 334 -47.43 28.92 -1.52
N MET A 335 -47.52 27.61 -1.78
CA MET A 335 -48.81 26.94 -2.03
C MET A 335 -49.56 26.71 -0.71
N TYR A 336 -50.83 27.12 -0.67
CA TYR A 336 -51.78 26.82 0.40
C TYR A 336 -52.98 26.07 -0.15
N ASN A 337 -53.51 25.12 0.62
CA ASN A 337 -54.85 24.59 0.47
C ASN A 337 -55.78 25.28 1.47
N PHE A 338 -56.94 25.73 1.01
CA PHE A 338 -57.95 26.44 1.79
C PHE A 338 -59.25 25.63 1.79
N THR A 339 -59.63 25.05 2.93
CA THR A 339 -60.86 24.26 3.10
C THR A 339 -61.90 25.06 3.88
N VAL A 340 -63.13 25.17 3.36
CA VAL A 340 -64.24 25.89 4.01
C VAL A 340 -65.35 24.90 4.38
N PHE A 341 -65.68 24.87 5.67
CA PHE A 341 -66.77 24.10 6.26
C PHE A 341 -67.92 25.04 6.62
N ALA A 342 -69.17 24.63 6.36
CA ALA A 342 -70.35 25.28 6.95
C ALA A 342 -70.66 24.62 8.29
N VAL A 343 -70.85 25.42 9.34
CA VAL A 343 -71.04 24.98 10.73
C VAL A 343 -72.40 25.47 11.24
N ALA A 344 -73.17 24.57 11.85
CA ALA A 344 -74.49 24.88 12.40
C ALA A 344 -74.42 25.83 13.61
N ALA A 345 -75.59 26.31 14.05
CA ALA A 345 -75.72 27.24 15.17
C ALA A 345 -75.33 26.66 16.55
N ASP A 346 -74.95 25.38 16.63
CA ASP A 346 -74.35 24.75 17.80
C ASP A 346 -72.82 24.97 17.90
N GLY A 347 -72.17 25.41 16.81
CA GLY A 347 -70.72 25.54 16.72
C GLY A 347 -69.96 24.21 16.70
N GLN A 348 -70.63 23.08 16.40
CA GLN A 348 -70.04 21.74 16.40
C GLN A 348 -70.43 20.86 15.21
N THR A 349 -71.64 21.01 14.66
CA THR A 349 -72.09 20.21 13.50
C THR A 349 -71.60 20.85 12.21
N GLU A 350 -70.55 20.28 11.61
CA GLU A 350 -69.99 20.68 10.32
C GLU A 350 -70.62 19.89 9.16
N GLY A 351 -70.82 20.54 8.02
CA GLY A 351 -71.26 19.91 6.77
C GLY A 351 -70.16 19.76 5.73
N GLU A 352 -70.46 19.00 4.67
CA GLU A 352 -69.55 18.72 3.55
C GLU A 352 -68.78 19.98 3.05
N ALA A 353 -67.45 19.85 3.02
CA ALA A 353 -66.52 20.96 2.85
C ALA A 353 -66.07 21.16 1.39
N MET A 354 -65.69 22.39 1.05
CA MET A 354 -65.14 22.74 -0.25
C MET A 354 -63.72 23.28 -0.11
N SER A 355 -62.79 22.78 -0.92
CA SER A 355 -61.36 23.11 -0.86
C SER A 355 -60.84 23.76 -2.16
N ILE A 356 -59.92 24.71 -2.05
CA ILE A 356 -59.21 25.30 -3.19
C ILE A 356 -57.72 25.53 -2.86
N SER A 357 -56.83 25.18 -3.80
CA SER A 357 -55.38 25.32 -3.66
C SER A 357 -54.81 26.36 -4.61
N LEU A 358 -53.88 27.20 -4.14
CA LEU A 358 -53.20 28.24 -4.93
C LEU A 358 -51.87 28.66 -4.30
N TYR A 359 -51.00 29.29 -5.10
CA TYR A 359 -49.81 29.99 -4.61
C TYR A 359 -50.14 31.42 -4.18
N THR A 360 -49.61 31.86 -3.03
CA THR A 360 -49.48 33.30 -2.75
C THR A 360 -48.50 33.94 -3.73
N LYS A 361 -48.64 35.24 -3.98
CA LYS A 361 -47.69 35.95 -4.86
C LYS A 361 -46.28 35.94 -4.25
N PRO A 362 -45.21 35.81 -5.05
CA PRO A 362 -43.86 36.14 -4.62
C PRO A 362 -43.77 37.58 -4.10
N SER A 363 -42.83 37.82 -3.19
CA SER A 363 -42.54 39.18 -2.70
C SER A 363 -42.03 40.10 -3.81
N PRO A 364 -42.32 41.42 -3.72
CA PRO A 364 -41.85 42.40 -4.70
C PRO A 364 -40.32 42.42 -4.80
N VAL A 365 -39.85 42.51 -6.04
CA VAL A 365 -38.44 42.79 -6.36
C VAL A 365 -38.08 44.18 -5.83
N GLN A 366 -36.91 44.30 -5.22
CA GLN A 366 -36.39 45.52 -4.60
C GLN A 366 -34.98 45.83 -5.11
N ASP A 367 -34.52 47.08 -4.93
CA ASP A 367 -33.16 47.55 -5.28
C ASP A 367 -32.68 47.20 -6.70
N LEU A 368 -33.57 47.13 -7.68
CA LEU A 368 -33.23 46.87 -9.08
C LEU A 368 -32.34 48.00 -9.62
N LYS A 369 -31.09 47.65 -9.95
CA LYS A 369 -30.05 48.57 -10.43
C LYS A 369 -29.30 47.95 -11.61
N ALA A 370 -28.69 48.81 -12.42
CA ALA A 370 -27.73 48.37 -13.44
C ALA A 370 -26.32 48.55 -12.89
N GLU A 371 -25.55 47.46 -12.79
CA GLU A 371 -24.16 47.50 -12.34
C GLU A 371 -23.19 47.79 -13.51
N TYR A 372 -23.58 47.43 -14.73
CA TYR A 372 -22.85 47.75 -15.95
C TYR A 372 -23.78 48.21 -17.06
N VAL A 373 -23.40 49.28 -17.76
CA VAL A 373 -24.14 49.86 -18.90
C VAL A 373 -23.18 50.04 -20.08
N GLY A 374 -22.98 48.97 -20.83
CA GLY A 374 -22.16 48.96 -22.04
C GLY A 374 -22.89 49.56 -23.24
N ALA A 375 -22.26 49.46 -24.42
CA ALA A 375 -22.89 49.86 -25.68
C ALA A 375 -23.91 48.81 -26.16
N GLU A 376 -23.58 47.52 -26.04
CA GLU A 376 -24.38 46.41 -26.58
C GLU A 376 -24.84 45.41 -25.52
N LYS A 377 -24.52 45.67 -24.25
CA LYS A 377 -24.95 44.86 -23.10
C LYS A 377 -25.17 45.67 -21.83
N VAL A 378 -26.08 45.22 -20.98
CA VAL A 378 -26.41 45.79 -19.66
C VAL A 378 -26.49 44.66 -18.64
N SER A 379 -25.89 44.84 -17.48
CA SER A 379 -25.90 43.86 -16.39
C SER A 379 -26.72 44.41 -15.22
N LEU A 380 -27.77 43.67 -14.82
CA LEU A 380 -28.75 44.08 -13.80
C LEU A 380 -28.64 43.18 -12.58
N THR A 381 -28.81 43.76 -11.39
CA THR A 381 -28.95 43.02 -10.12
C THR A 381 -30.08 43.61 -9.29
N TRP A 382 -30.67 42.79 -8.41
CA TRP A 382 -31.80 43.17 -7.55
C TRP A 382 -31.77 42.39 -6.22
N ALA A 383 -32.70 42.70 -5.31
CA ALA A 383 -32.88 42.05 -4.02
C ALA A 383 -34.32 41.57 -3.84
N VAL A 384 -34.51 40.58 -2.95
CA VAL A 384 -35.84 40.12 -2.52
C VAL A 384 -35.79 39.82 -1.01
N ASN A 385 -36.50 40.63 -0.21
CA ASN A 385 -36.48 40.57 1.25
C ASN A 385 -37.36 39.45 1.84
N THR A 386 -37.11 38.18 1.45
CA THR A 386 -37.72 36.98 2.06
C THR A 386 -36.79 35.78 2.06
N THR A 387 -36.85 34.94 3.09
CA THR A 387 -36.16 33.65 3.16
C THR A 387 -36.64 32.61 2.13
N ALA A 388 -37.84 32.79 1.56
CA ALA A 388 -38.38 31.94 0.48
C ALA A 388 -37.75 32.21 -0.91
N SER A 389 -36.89 33.22 -1.05
CA SER A 389 -36.32 33.67 -2.33
C SER A 389 -35.51 32.61 -3.09
N SER A 390 -34.98 31.60 -2.37
CA SER A 390 -34.30 30.43 -2.95
C SER A 390 -35.20 29.51 -3.78
N SER A 391 -36.52 29.70 -3.73
CA SER A 391 -37.52 28.96 -4.52
C SER A 391 -38.10 29.74 -5.70
N TYR A 392 -37.74 31.02 -5.86
CA TYR A 392 -38.30 31.89 -6.89
C TYR A 392 -37.48 31.82 -8.18
N THR A 393 -38.17 32.01 -9.31
CA THR A 393 -37.53 32.36 -10.58
C THR A 393 -37.87 33.80 -10.95
N TYR A 394 -37.10 34.41 -11.84
CA TYR A 394 -37.24 35.81 -12.21
C TYR A 394 -37.48 35.92 -13.72
N ARG A 395 -38.59 36.54 -14.15
CA ARG A 395 -38.78 36.92 -15.56
C ARG A 395 -38.32 38.36 -15.74
N ILE A 396 -37.48 38.59 -16.73
CA ILE A 396 -37.00 39.93 -17.11
C ILE A 396 -37.58 40.28 -18.47
N GLU A 397 -38.40 41.32 -18.53
CA GLU A 397 -38.92 41.91 -19.76
C GLU A 397 -38.04 43.09 -20.17
N VAL A 398 -37.68 43.14 -21.45
CA VAL A 398 -36.77 44.13 -22.04
C VAL A 398 -37.50 44.82 -23.19
N VAL A 399 -37.78 46.11 -23.03
CA VAL A 399 -38.59 46.90 -23.95
C VAL A 399 -37.78 48.03 -24.57
N SER A 400 -37.83 48.18 -25.88
CA SER A 400 -37.31 49.36 -26.59
C SER A 400 -38.20 49.71 -27.78
N GLY A 401 -38.83 50.89 -27.73
CA GLY A 401 -39.84 51.30 -28.71
C GLY A 401 -41.01 50.33 -28.74
N THR A 402 -41.18 49.62 -29.86
CA THR A 402 -42.20 48.57 -30.04
C THR A 402 -41.66 47.14 -29.91
N SER A 403 -40.35 46.99 -29.64
CA SER A 403 -39.72 45.67 -29.43
C SER A 403 -39.82 45.25 -27.97
N VAL A 404 -40.22 44.00 -27.73
CA VAL A 404 -40.33 43.39 -26.40
C VAL A 404 -39.65 42.01 -26.44
N ARG A 405 -38.73 41.76 -25.50
CA ARG A 405 -38.01 40.50 -25.32
C ARG A 405 -38.17 40.05 -23.86
N SER A 406 -38.51 38.79 -23.64
CA SER A 406 -38.54 38.18 -22.31
C SER A 406 -37.34 37.24 -22.11
N LEU A 407 -36.72 37.29 -20.93
CA LEU A 407 -35.69 36.37 -20.44
C LEU A 407 -36.09 35.81 -19.06
N SER A 408 -35.40 34.78 -18.60
CA SER A 408 -35.59 34.16 -17.28
C SER A 408 -34.26 33.93 -16.58
N SER A 409 -34.19 34.23 -15.28
CA SER A 409 -33.05 33.93 -14.39
C SER A 409 -33.53 33.15 -13.16
N ASN A 410 -32.65 32.30 -12.60
CA ASN A 410 -32.85 31.61 -11.33
C ASN A 410 -32.05 32.24 -10.18
N VAL A 411 -31.33 33.34 -10.45
CA VAL A 411 -30.55 34.12 -9.48
C VAL A 411 -30.98 35.59 -9.55
N THR A 412 -30.60 36.41 -8.56
CA THR A 412 -31.00 37.82 -8.46
C THR A 412 -30.12 38.77 -9.31
N GLU A 413 -29.61 38.25 -10.43
CA GLU A 413 -28.78 38.95 -11.40
C GLU A 413 -29.02 38.41 -12.82
N VAL A 414 -28.73 39.23 -13.84
CA VAL A 414 -28.68 38.82 -15.25
C VAL A 414 -27.82 39.77 -16.09
N GLU A 415 -27.09 39.23 -17.07
CA GLU A 415 -26.51 40.03 -18.16
C GLU A 415 -27.40 39.93 -19.41
N ILE A 416 -27.71 41.08 -20.00
CA ILE A 416 -28.59 41.22 -21.15
C ILE A 416 -27.76 41.77 -22.32
N THR A 417 -27.60 40.97 -23.36
CA THR A 417 -26.80 41.25 -24.56
C THR A 417 -27.68 41.59 -25.76
N GLU A 418 -27.05 41.84 -26.92
CA GLU A 418 -27.72 42.15 -28.20
C GLU A 418 -28.55 43.45 -28.17
N LEU A 419 -28.11 44.41 -27.35
CA LEU A 419 -28.71 45.73 -27.25
C LEU A 419 -28.09 46.69 -28.28
N PHE A 420 -28.85 47.65 -28.77
CA PHE A 420 -28.34 48.69 -29.68
C PHE A 420 -27.64 49.83 -28.91
N PRO A 421 -26.47 50.33 -29.35
CA PRO A 421 -25.77 51.46 -28.72
C PRO A 421 -26.56 52.78 -28.68
N GLY A 422 -26.36 53.57 -27.62
CA GLY A 422 -27.01 54.87 -27.44
C GLY A 422 -28.55 54.86 -27.36
N THR A 423 -29.16 53.69 -27.19
CA THR A 423 -30.61 53.45 -27.30
C THR A 423 -31.23 53.28 -25.92
N MET A 424 -32.45 53.79 -25.71
CA MET A 424 -33.18 53.62 -24.46
C MET A 424 -33.80 52.22 -24.37
N TYR A 425 -33.62 51.57 -23.22
CA TYR A 425 -34.29 50.34 -22.84
C TYR A 425 -34.99 50.53 -21.49
N ASN A 426 -36.19 49.97 -21.36
CA ASN A 426 -36.85 49.75 -20.08
C ASN A 426 -36.78 48.26 -19.74
N PHE A 427 -36.29 47.96 -18.54
CA PHE A 427 -36.11 46.60 -18.05
C PHE A 427 -37.04 46.38 -16.86
N THR A 428 -37.94 45.39 -16.94
CA THR A 428 -38.94 45.09 -15.90
C THR A 428 -38.71 43.68 -15.35
N VAL A 429 -38.44 43.54 -14.05
CA VAL A 429 -38.19 42.25 -13.39
C VAL A 429 -39.39 41.84 -12.55
N PHE A 430 -39.90 40.63 -12.80
CA PHE A 430 -40.98 39.95 -12.09
C PHE A 430 -40.40 38.78 -11.29
N ALA A 431 -40.71 38.67 -10.00
CA ALA A 431 -40.51 37.43 -9.25
C ALA A 431 -41.67 36.46 -9.54
N VAL A 432 -41.37 35.17 -9.72
CA VAL A 432 -42.32 34.11 -10.12
C VAL A 432 -42.22 32.94 -9.16
N ALA A 433 -43.36 32.42 -8.72
CA ALA A 433 -43.42 31.28 -7.79
C ALA A 433 -43.01 29.96 -8.46
N ALA A 434 -42.91 28.90 -7.66
CA ALA A 434 -42.49 27.57 -8.11
C ALA A 434 -43.44 26.88 -9.12
N ASP A 435 -44.62 27.46 -9.39
CA ASP A 435 -45.52 27.03 -10.47
C ASP A 435 -45.12 27.56 -11.86
N GLY A 436 -44.19 28.53 -11.92
CA GLY A 436 -43.81 29.22 -13.15
C GLY A 436 -44.89 30.14 -13.74
N GLN A 437 -45.95 30.46 -12.97
CA GLN A 437 -47.12 31.21 -13.44
C GLN A 437 -47.56 32.33 -12.48
N THR A 438 -47.40 32.16 -11.16
CA THR A 438 -47.84 33.16 -10.17
C THR A 438 -46.78 34.24 -10.02
N GLU A 439 -47.01 35.37 -10.71
CA GLU A 439 -46.13 36.54 -10.70
C GLU A 439 -46.38 37.48 -9.50
N GLY A 440 -45.30 37.95 -8.89
CA GLY A 440 -45.28 39.00 -7.89
C GLY A 440 -45.46 40.40 -8.47
N GLU A 441 -45.25 41.42 -7.65
CA GLU A 441 -45.21 42.82 -8.10
C GLU A 441 -43.83 43.14 -8.71
N ALA A 442 -43.83 43.80 -9.86
CA ALA A 442 -42.65 43.97 -10.69
C ALA A 442 -41.95 45.31 -10.45
N MET A 443 -40.63 45.34 -10.59
CA MET A 443 -39.82 46.56 -10.52
C MET A 443 -39.20 46.86 -11.89
N SER A 444 -39.15 48.12 -12.29
CA SER A 444 -38.65 48.53 -13.62
C SER A 444 -37.60 49.64 -13.56
N ILE A 445 -36.56 49.53 -14.38
CA ILE A 445 -35.52 50.55 -14.58
C ILE A 445 -35.39 50.92 -16.06
N SER A 446 -35.43 52.21 -16.36
CA SER A 446 -35.21 52.76 -17.71
C SER A 446 -33.85 53.45 -17.80
N LEU A 447 -33.04 53.08 -18.80
CA LEU A 447 -31.72 53.66 -19.05
C LEU A 447 -31.34 53.64 -20.53
N TYR A 448 -30.36 54.46 -20.90
CA TYR A 448 -29.74 54.41 -22.23
C TYR A 448 -28.49 53.51 -22.18
N THR A 449 -28.30 52.66 -23.19
CA THR A 449 -26.99 52.04 -23.43
C THR A 449 -25.95 53.12 -23.73
N SER A 450 -24.69 52.84 -23.38
CA SER A 450 -23.59 53.77 -23.66
C SER A 450 -23.47 54.07 -25.16
N LYS A 451 -23.26 55.34 -25.50
CA LYS A 451 -22.97 55.72 -26.88
C LYS A 451 -21.65 55.10 -27.31
N SER A 452 -21.60 54.55 -28.52
CA SER A 452 -20.37 54.04 -29.12
C SER A 452 -19.29 55.14 -29.17
N GLN A 453 -18.31 55.04 -28.28
CA GLN A 453 -17.07 55.80 -28.37
C GLN A 453 -16.13 55.07 -29.34
N PHE A 454 -15.37 55.83 -30.13
CA PHE A 454 -14.55 55.34 -31.24
C PHE A 454 -13.46 54.34 -30.78
N LEU A 455 -13.78 53.06 -30.73
CA LEU A 455 -12.92 51.98 -30.23
C LEU A 455 -12.55 51.00 -31.34
N SER A 456 -11.25 50.99 -31.66
CA SER A 456 -10.55 50.11 -32.61
C SER A 456 -10.95 50.21 -34.09
N SER A 457 -9.94 50.41 -34.93
CA SER A 457 -9.86 49.78 -36.24
C SER A 457 -9.57 48.29 -36.02
N SER A 458 -10.47 47.40 -36.45
CA SER A 458 -10.33 45.96 -36.20
C SER A 458 -9.40 45.27 -37.21
N VAL A 459 -8.50 44.43 -36.70
CA VAL A 459 -7.74 43.43 -37.47
C VAL A 459 -8.39 42.08 -37.22
N GLY A 460 -8.68 41.30 -38.27
CA GLY A 460 -9.40 40.04 -38.16
C GLY A 460 -9.11 39.08 -39.31
N PHE A 461 -8.99 37.79 -39.03
CA PHE A 461 -8.55 36.77 -39.99
C PHE A 461 -9.72 36.24 -40.85
N PRO A 462 -9.45 35.73 -42.06
CA PRO A 462 -10.35 34.81 -42.74
C PRO A 462 -10.24 33.41 -42.13
N GLU A 463 -11.38 32.78 -41.81
CA GLU A 463 -11.42 31.38 -41.37
C GLU A 463 -11.29 30.40 -42.55
N VAL A 464 -10.66 29.25 -42.31
CA VAL A 464 -10.67 28.11 -43.24
C VAL A 464 -11.84 27.18 -42.85
N PRO A 465 -12.75 26.83 -43.77
CA PRO A 465 -13.99 26.15 -43.40
C PRO A 465 -13.79 24.64 -43.17
N GLN A 466 -13.68 24.21 -41.90
CA GLN A 466 -13.94 22.83 -41.49
C GLN A 466 -14.74 22.77 -40.17
N ASN A 467 -15.93 22.19 -40.27
CA ASN A 467 -16.81 21.59 -39.25
C ASN A 467 -16.80 22.09 -37.79
N GLN A 468 -18.00 22.51 -37.35
CA GLN A 468 -18.49 22.70 -35.97
C GLN A 468 -18.01 21.63 -34.96
N PRO A 469 -17.83 22.00 -33.67
CA PRO A 469 -19.01 22.18 -32.80
C PRO A 469 -18.99 23.34 -31.77
N SER A 470 -20.21 23.70 -31.34
CA SER A 470 -20.64 24.29 -30.03
C SER A 470 -19.86 25.47 -29.38
N PRO A 471 -20.52 26.60 -29.07
CA PRO A 471 -19.95 27.67 -28.25
C PRO A 471 -20.18 27.47 -26.74
N LEU A 472 -19.18 27.83 -25.92
CA LEU A 472 -19.30 28.15 -24.50
C LEU A 472 -18.10 29.01 -24.07
N ASP A 473 -18.30 29.81 -23.03
CA ASP A 473 -17.34 30.57 -22.22
C ASP A 473 -16.35 31.54 -22.92
N PHE A 474 -16.66 32.84 -22.80
CA PHE A 474 -15.69 33.94 -22.90
C PHE A 474 -15.94 34.98 -21.79
N MET A 475 -15.21 34.87 -20.68
CA MET A 475 -14.96 35.98 -19.75
C MET A 475 -13.46 36.29 -19.75
N ASP A 476 -13.12 37.52 -20.16
CA ASP A 476 -12.20 38.47 -19.49
C ASP A 476 -11.59 39.47 -20.52
N PRO A 477 -11.64 40.80 -20.32
CA PRO A 477 -11.26 41.75 -21.36
C PRO A 477 -9.82 42.28 -21.24
N SER A 478 -8.96 41.92 -22.19
CA SER A 478 -7.66 42.60 -22.41
C SER A 478 -7.25 42.57 -23.89
N PRO A 479 -7.45 43.66 -24.66
CA PRO A 479 -7.26 43.69 -26.11
C PRO A 479 -5.78 43.82 -26.53
N VAL A 480 -4.97 42.81 -26.21
CA VAL A 480 -3.66 42.61 -26.85
C VAL A 480 -3.92 41.92 -28.19
N PHE A 481 -4.12 42.70 -29.25
CA PHE A 481 -4.28 42.19 -30.62
C PHE A 481 -3.03 41.41 -31.06
N ARG A 482 -3.08 40.07 -30.92
CA ARG A 482 -2.02 39.14 -31.31
C ARG A 482 -2.30 38.60 -32.72
N THR A 483 -1.44 38.92 -33.69
CA THR A 483 -1.58 38.38 -35.06
C THR A 483 -0.98 36.98 -35.20
N GLN A 484 -1.60 36.11 -36.02
CA GLN A 484 -0.95 34.91 -36.55
C GLN A 484 0.34 35.30 -37.30
N PRO A 485 1.33 34.39 -37.46
CA PRO A 485 2.68 34.79 -37.90
C PRO A 485 2.75 35.41 -39.30
N GLU A 486 1.89 34.97 -40.24
CA GLU A 486 2.11 35.19 -41.68
C GLU A 486 1.24 36.30 -42.32
N TYR A 487 0.13 36.70 -41.69
CA TYR A 487 -0.86 37.60 -42.29
C TYR A 487 -1.55 38.52 -41.28
N ALA A 488 -1.79 39.78 -41.68
CA ALA A 488 -2.67 40.71 -40.97
C ALA A 488 -3.70 41.32 -41.93
N ALA A 489 -4.99 41.07 -41.69
CA ALA A 489 -6.08 41.63 -42.49
C ALA A 489 -6.78 42.77 -41.73
N LEU A 490 -6.71 43.97 -42.29
CA LEU A 490 -7.21 45.23 -41.73
C LEU A 490 -8.57 45.59 -42.35
N TRP A 491 -9.51 45.95 -41.47
CA TRP A 491 -10.90 46.25 -41.83
C TRP A 491 -11.23 47.69 -41.43
N PHE A 492 -11.78 48.46 -42.36
CA PHE A 492 -12.07 49.88 -42.25
C PHE A 492 -13.53 50.15 -42.64
N PHE A 493 -14.44 49.98 -41.67
CA PHE A 493 -15.88 50.15 -41.91
C PHE A 493 -16.27 51.64 -41.97
N PRO A 494 -16.97 52.10 -43.03
CA PRO A 494 -17.69 53.37 -43.03
C PRO A 494 -18.84 53.32 -42.00
N TRP A 495 -19.14 54.44 -41.36
CA TRP A 495 -20.14 54.53 -40.29
C TRP A 495 -21.60 54.64 -40.78
N SER A 496 -21.86 54.30 -42.04
CA SER A 496 -23.17 54.35 -42.69
C SER A 496 -23.26 53.33 -43.82
N THR A 497 -24.41 52.68 -43.96
CA THR A 497 -24.78 51.93 -45.18
C THR A 497 -25.41 52.81 -46.24
N ASP A 498 -25.82 54.03 -45.90
CA ASP A 498 -26.26 55.05 -46.84
C ASP A 498 -25.08 55.94 -47.28
N ASP A 499 -24.90 55.99 -48.60
CA ASP A 499 -23.91 56.75 -49.39
C ASP A 499 -22.41 56.42 -49.19
N THR A 500 -21.95 55.40 -49.93
CA THR A 500 -20.54 54.98 -49.98
C THR A 500 -19.77 55.54 -51.20
N SER A 501 -20.19 56.67 -51.79
CA SER A 501 -19.78 57.07 -53.15
C SER A 501 -18.45 57.85 -53.30
N ASN A 502 -17.90 58.44 -52.23
CA ASN A 502 -16.94 59.57 -52.37
C ASN A 502 -15.62 59.48 -51.57
N TYR A 503 -15.18 58.31 -51.11
CA TYR A 503 -13.99 58.18 -50.25
C TYR A 503 -12.80 57.47 -50.94
N ALA A 504 -11.62 58.09 -50.91
CA ALA A 504 -10.37 57.50 -51.40
C ALA A 504 -9.36 57.28 -50.26
N TYR A 505 -8.71 56.11 -50.23
CA TYR A 505 -7.83 55.69 -49.13
C TYR A 505 -6.40 55.41 -49.63
N ARG A 506 -5.41 56.08 -49.01
CA ARG A 506 -3.97 55.80 -49.18
C ARG A 506 -3.42 55.21 -47.87
N ARG A 507 -2.57 54.18 -47.97
CA ARG A 507 -1.98 53.50 -46.82
C ARG A 507 -0.46 53.49 -46.95
N GLU A 508 0.22 53.86 -45.86
CA GLU A 508 1.66 53.80 -45.73
C GLU A 508 2.03 52.79 -44.63
N ILE A 509 2.87 51.82 -44.99
CA ILE A 509 3.38 50.77 -44.10
C ILE A 509 4.83 51.10 -43.76
N GLN A 510 5.15 51.21 -42.48
CA GLN A 510 6.52 51.44 -42.01
C GLN A 510 6.90 50.44 -40.91
N SER A 511 7.78 49.51 -41.27
CA SER A 511 8.53 48.70 -40.30
C SER A 511 9.56 49.59 -39.58
N HIS A 512 9.81 49.30 -38.30
CA HIS A 512 10.75 50.08 -37.49
C HIS A 512 12.22 49.82 -37.88
N GLY A 513 12.67 50.46 -38.97
CA GLY A 513 14.03 50.35 -39.51
C GLY A 513 14.15 50.09 -41.01
N SER A 514 13.05 50.18 -41.79
CA SER A 514 13.07 49.95 -43.25
C SER A 514 12.37 51.08 -44.02
N SER A 515 12.54 51.11 -45.35
CA SER A 515 11.85 52.04 -46.25
C SER A 515 10.34 51.79 -46.28
N SER A 516 9.53 52.86 -46.34
CA SER A 516 8.07 52.74 -46.32
C SER A 516 7.50 52.16 -47.63
N ARG A 517 6.52 51.26 -47.50
CA ARG A 517 5.83 50.62 -48.62
C ARG A 517 4.45 51.26 -48.76
N ASN A 518 4.25 52.01 -49.84
CA ASN A 518 3.03 52.77 -50.10
C ASN A 518 2.06 52.01 -51.01
N GLN A 519 0.79 51.93 -50.64
CA GLN A 519 -0.28 51.31 -51.44
C GLN A 519 -1.56 52.14 -51.40
N THR A 520 -2.32 52.13 -52.50
CA THR A 520 -3.57 52.91 -52.65
C THR A 520 -4.69 51.96 -53.07
N ALA A 521 -5.87 52.05 -52.45
CA ALA A 521 -7.01 51.18 -52.76
C ALA A 521 -8.36 51.84 -52.45
N SER A 522 -9.38 51.49 -53.21
CA SER A 522 -10.76 52.00 -53.09
C SER A 522 -11.69 51.14 -52.22
N VAL A 523 -11.16 50.15 -51.50
CA VAL A 523 -11.95 49.14 -50.77
C VAL A 523 -11.65 49.19 -49.27
N THR A 524 -12.72 49.07 -48.48
CA THR A 524 -12.82 49.09 -47.01
C THR A 524 -12.15 47.92 -46.29
N ARG A 525 -11.47 47.03 -47.01
CA ARG A 525 -10.85 45.79 -46.50
C ARG A 525 -9.53 45.57 -47.23
N ALA A 526 -8.47 45.19 -46.51
CA ALA A 526 -7.20 44.82 -47.12
C ALA A 526 -6.45 43.77 -46.29
N VAL A 527 -6.07 42.68 -46.94
CA VAL A 527 -5.10 41.71 -46.41
C VAL A 527 -3.70 42.25 -46.69
N ILE A 528 -2.87 42.33 -45.65
CA ILE A 528 -1.45 42.64 -45.77
C ILE A 528 -0.68 41.32 -45.62
N THR A 529 -0.09 40.89 -46.73
CA THR A 529 0.87 39.79 -46.80
C THR A 529 2.28 40.35 -46.55
N ASP A 530 3.27 39.48 -46.42
CA ASP A 530 4.69 39.85 -46.32
C ASP A 530 5.03 40.61 -45.01
N ILE A 531 4.31 40.34 -43.90
CA ILE A 531 4.70 40.83 -42.57
C ILE A 531 5.56 39.79 -41.85
N ASN A 532 6.64 40.26 -41.21
CA ASN A 532 7.55 39.41 -40.47
C ASN A 532 7.02 39.18 -39.05
N PRO A 533 6.98 37.93 -38.56
CA PRO A 533 6.65 37.64 -37.16
C PRO A 533 7.55 38.42 -36.19
N GLY A 534 7.04 38.67 -34.98
CA GLY A 534 7.77 39.33 -33.88
C GLY A 534 8.24 40.77 -34.17
N THR A 535 7.86 41.34 -35.31
CA THR A 535 8.28 42.67 -35.78
C THR A 535 7.22 43.73 -35.43
N PHE A 536 7.67 44.94 -35.10
CA PHE A 536 6.81 46.07 -34.82
C PHE A 536 6.57 46.89 -36.09
N TYR A 537 5.30 47.06 -36.44
CA TYR A 537 4.87 47.81 -37.63
C TYR A 537 3.98 48.99 -37.23
N ASN A 538 4.27 50.16 -37.81
CA ASN A 538 3.39 51.32 -37.77
C ASN A 538 2.64 51.42 -39.11
N PHE A 539 1.32 51.56 -39.04
CA PHE A 539 0.43 51.75 -40.18
C PHE A 539 -0.20 53.14 -40.10
N THR A 540 0.08 53.99 -41.09
CA THR A 540 -0.59 55.28 -41.26
C THR A 540 -1.62 55.16 -42.40
N VAL A 541 -2.86 55.56 -42.13
CA VAL A 541 -3.92 55.63 -43.14
C VAL A 541 -4.29 57.09 -43.39
N PHE A 542 -4.38 57.47 -44.66
CA PHE A 542 -4.79 58.78 -45.11
C PHE A 542 -6.13 58.67 -45.83
N VAL A 543 -7.08 59.53 -45.47
CA VAL A 543 -8.40 59.61 -46.13
C VAL A 543 -8.45 60.90 -46.94
N GLY A 544 -8.85 60.79 -48.20
CA GLY A 544 -9.06 61.93 -49.09
C GLY A 544 -10.53 62.05 -49.47
N VAL A 545 -11.07 63.25 -49.29
CA VAL A 545 -12.36 63.70 -49.83
C VAL A 545 -12.15 65.15 -50.30
N ALA A 546 -12.57 65.46 -51.53
CA ALA A 546 -12.60 66.79 -52.16
C ALA A 546 -11.50 67.77 -51.69
N ASP A 547 -10.33 67.70 -52.32
CA ASP A 547 -9.19 68.64 -52.17
C ASP A 547 -8.62 68.84 -50.76
N SER A 548 -8.96 67.98 -49.78
CA SER A 548 -8.29 67.91 -48.49
C SER A 548 -7.82 66.48 -48.16
N VAL A 549 -6.56 66.37 -47.69
CA VAL A 549 -5.97 65.11 -47.22
C VAL A 549 -5.79 65.21 -45.72
N THR A 550 -6.63 64.51 -44.96
CA THR A 550 -6.48 64.41 -43.50
C THR A 550 -5.63 63.18 -43.15
N ARG A 551 -4.59 63.38 -42.33
CA ARG A 551 -3.78 62.28 -41.79
C ARG A 551 -4.61 61.56 -40.72
N GLY A 552 -4.92 60.29 -40.95
CA GLY A 552 -5.63 59.46 -39.99
C GLY A 552 -4.75 59.04 -38.81
N LYS A 553 -5.38 58.36 -37.85
CA LYS A 553 -4.73 57.85 -36.63
C LYS A 553 -3.67 56.80 -36.99
N GLU A 554 -2.48 56.91 -36.40
CA GLU A 554 -1.44 55.89 -36.49
C GLU A 554 -1.87 54.63 -35.71
N ILE A 555 -1.63 53.46 -36.29
CA ILE A 555 -1.99 52.15 -35.72
C ILE A 555 -0.72 51.32 -35.57
N PHE A 556 -0.38 51.01 -34.31
CA PHE A 556 0.75 50.16 -33.96
C PHE A 556 0.30 48.70 -33.84
N ILE A 557 0.89 47.80 -34.62
CA ILE A 557 0.63 46.35 -34.52
C ILE A 557 1.89 45.65 -33.99
N LYS A 558 1.69 44.85 -32.94
CA LYS A 558 2.70 43.93 -32.39
C LYS A 558 2.43 42.53 -32.93
N CYS A 559 3.26 42.06 -33.85
CA CYS A 559 3.17 40.67 -34.30
C CYS A 559 3.70 39.73 -33.21
N ILE A 560 3.05 38.59 -32.98
CA ILE A 560 3.64 37.54 -32.13
C ILE A 560 4.95 37.07 -32.82
N PRO A 561 6.06 36.83 -32.11
CA PRO A 561 7.18 36.09 -32.68
C PRO A 561 6.73 34.69 -33.12
N ALA A 562 7.29 34.17 -34.22
CA ALA A 562 6.92 32.84 -34.70
C ALA A 562 7.27 31.76 -33.65
N VAL A 563 6.44 30.73 -33.58
CA VAL A 563 6.65 29.58 -32.68
C VAL A 563 7.80 28.73 -33.22
N VAL A 564 8.62 28.17 -32.33
CA VAL A 564 9.61 27.15 -32.69
C VAL A 564 8.86 25.87 -33.10
N ASN A 565 8.83 25.54 -34.39
CA ASN A 565 8.01 24.44 -34.94
C ASN A 565 8.19 23.11 -34.19
N SER A 566 9.44 22.76 -33.89
CA SER A 566 9.81 21.67 -33.00
C SER A 566 11.25 21.90 -32.50
N PHE A 567 11.61 21.25 -31.41
CA PHE A 567 13.01 21.15 -30.97
C PHE A 567 13.36 19.68 -30.70
N HIS A 568 14.66 19.41 -30.60
CA HIS A 568 15.21 18.13 -30.16
C HIS A 568 16.06 18.36 -28.91
N CYS A 569 16.05 17.42 -27.98
CA CYS A 569 16.91 17.45 -26.80
C CYS A 569 17.83 16.22 -26.74
N GLU A 570 19.14 16.47 -26.89
CA GLU A 570 20.19 15.46 -26.83
C GLU A 570 20.86 15.47 -25.44
N PRO A 571 20.96 14.32 -24.73
CA PRO A 571 21.73 14.22 -23.49
C PRO A 571 23.24 14.41 -23.76
N VAL A 572 23.87 15.37 -23.08
CA VAL A 572 25.33 15.54 -23.20
C VAL A 572 26.05 14.44 -22.42
N ALA A 573 26.79 13.57 -23.11
CA ALA A 573 27.48 12.43 -22.49
C ALA A 573 28.39 12.81 -21.31
N LYS A 574 28.32 12.04 -20.22
CA LYS A 574 29.00 12.28 -18.93
C LYS A 574 28.70 13.64 -18.27
N GLN A 575 27.62 14.36 -18.66
CA GLN A 575 27.23 15.66 -18.11
C GLN A 575 25.71 15.76 -17.87
N SER A 576 25.30 16.41 -16.77
CA SER A 576 23.87 16.57 -16.42
C SER A 576 23.19 17.77 -17.09
N SER A 577 23.72 18.23 -18.22
CA SER A 577 23.12 19.26 -19.07
C SER A 577 22.46 18.64 -20.30
N LEU A 578 21.34 19.21 -20.74
CA LEU A 578 20.74 18.90 -22.03
C LEU A 578 21.33 19.82 -23.12
N MET A 579 21.50 19.29 -24.33
CA MET A 579 21.72 20.07 -25.54
C MET A 579 20.40 20.17 -26.29
N LEU A 580 19.79 21.36 -26.26
CA LEU A 580 18.55 21.67 -26.95
C LEU A 580 18.89 22.22 -28.34
N LYS A 581 18.24 21.71 -29.38
CA LYS A 581 18.45 22.11 -30.79
C LYS A 581 17.12 22.47 -31.44
N TRP A 582 17.07 23.59 -32.17
CA TRP A 582 15.88 23.98 -32.92
C TRP A 582 16.22 24.87 -34.12
N GLU A 583 15.35 24.91 -35.11
CA GLU A 583 15.46 25.86 -36.21
C GLU A 583 15.03 27.26 -35.77
N CYS A 584 15.84 28.26 -36.07
CA CYS A 584 15.54 29.67 -35.84
C CYS A 584 14.21 30.05 -36.52
N PRO A 585 13.16 30.41 -35.75
CA PRO A 585 11.84 30.66 -36.30
C PRO A 585 11.80 31.97 -37.07
N SER A 586 10.86 32.07 -38.01
CA SER A 586 10.79 33.17 -38.97
C SER A 586 10.54 34.54 -38.35
N GLY A 587 11.11 35.58 -38.98
CA GLY A 587 10.99 36.97 -38.53
C GLY A 587 11.90 37.37 -37.37
N ASN A 588 11.46 38.37 -36.59
CA ASN A 588 12.27 39.07 -35.60
C ASN A 588 12.13 38.46 -34.20
N ASN A 589 13.22 37.90 -33.68
CA ASN A 589 13.32 37.33 -32.35
C ASN A 589 14.37 38.09 -31.52
N SER A 590 14.12 38.24 -30.21
CA SER A 590 15.05 38.87 -29.25
C SER A 590 15.70 37.85 -28.31
N GLY A 591 15.53 36.56 -28.58
CA GLY A 591 15.95 35.44 -27.73
C GLY A 591 14.84 34.42 -27.52
N PHE A 592 15.08 33.46 -26.62
CA PHE A 592 14.12 32.42 -26.26
C PHE A 592 14.07 32.26 -24.75
N LYS A 593 12.85 32.02 -24.24
CA LYS A 593 12.62 31.63 -22.86
C LYS A 593 12.51 30.11 -22.80
N ILE A 594 13.28 29.50 -21.90
CA ILE A 594 13.34 28.05 -21.72
C ILE A 594 12.92 27.76 -20.28
N LYS A 595 11.82 27.03 -20.09
CA LYS A 595 11.46 26.45 -18.77
C LYS A 595 11.90 24.99 -18.75
N ILE A 596 12.41 24.55 -17.61
CA ILE A 596 12.78 23.16 -17.34
C ILE A 596 12.11 22.80 -16.01
N PHE A 597 11.26 21.78 -16.00
CA PHE A 597 10.56 21.36 -14.79
C PHE A 597 10.38 19.84 -14.66
N ASN A 598 10.08 19.44 -13.42
CA ASN A 598 9.76 18.10 -12.96
C ASN A 598 8.71 18.25 -11.84
N ASP A 599 8.08 17.16 -11.37
CA ASP A 599 6.88 17.19 -10.51
C ASP A 599 6.97 18.07 -9.24
N THR A 600 8.18 18.36 -8.76
CA THR A 600 8.44 19.17 -7.55
C THR A 600 9.40 20.35 -7.76
N TRP A 601 9.77 20.70 -9.00
CA TRP A 601 10.82 21.69 -9.29
C TRP A 601 10.66 22.36 -10.66
N GLU A 602 10.78 23.69 -10.72
CA GLU A 602 10.82 24.47 -11.97
C GLU A 602 12.02 25.42 -11.98
N LYS A 603 12.59 25.66 -13.17
CA LYS A 603 13.64 26.64 -13.43
C LYS A 603 13.45 27.30 -14.79
N GLU A 604 13.78 28.60 -14.87
CA GLU A 604 13.81 29.35 -16.13
C GLU A 604 15.25 29.68 -16.55
N GLU A 605 15.56 29.48 -17.83
CA GLU A 605 16.82 29.85 -18.49
C GLU A 605 16.52 30.63 -19.79
N TRP A 606 17.47 31.43 -20.26
CA TRP A 606 17.28 32.37 -21.38
C TRP A 606 18.36 32.17 -22.44
N ALA A 607 17.95 31.93 -23.69
CA ALA A 607 18.85 31.80 -24.83
C ALA A 607 18.90 33.10 -25.67
N PRO A 608 20.05 33.42 -26.30
CA PRO A 608 20.20 34.60 -27.14
C PRO A 608 19.37 34.53 -28.43
N SER A 609 19.25 35.66 -29.13
CA SER A 609 18.56 35.76 -30.42
C SER A 609 19.33 35.06 -31.54
N CYS A 610 18.60 34.34 -32.39
CA CYS A 610 19.14 33.64 -33.56
C CYS A 610 19.35 34.57 -34.77
N MET A 611 20.43 34.35 -35.53
CA MET A 611 20.90 35.33 -36.54
C MET A 611 20.38 35.11 -37.97
N ARG A 612 19.83 33.92 -38.29
CA ARG A 612 19.26 33.61 -39.60
C ARG A 612 18.06 32.68 -39.47
N GLU A 613 16.95 33.07 -40.07
CA GLU A 613 15.78 32.20 -40.26
C GLU A 613 16.21 30.83 -40.84
N GLY A 614 15.77 29.75 -40.20
CA GLY A 614 16.12 28.37 -40.59
C GLY A 614 17.54 27.90 -40.24
N SER A 615 18.37 28.66 -39.50
CA SER A 615 19.60 28.08 -38.92
C SER A 615 19.29 27.21 -37.69
N GLU A 616 19.97 26.06 -37.56
CA GLU A 616 19.94 25.29 -36.31
C GLU A 616 20.65 26.10 -35.21
N GLU A 617 19.89 26.46 -34.17
CA GLU A 617 20.39 27.00 -32.92
C GLU A 617 20.62 25.88 -31.92
N THR A 618 21.64 26.05 -31.08
CA THR A 618 22.00 25.07 -30.06
C THR A 618 22.14 25.77 -28.70
N PHE A 619 21.43 25.30 -27.69
CA PHE A 619 21.52 25.81 -26.33
C PHE A 619 21.80 24.68 -25.36
N ARG A 620 22.84 24.86 -24.54
CA ARG A 620 23.16 23.94 -23.45
C ARG A 620 22.56 24.48 -22.15
N THR A 621 21.73 23.68 -21.51
CA THR A 621 21.20 24.01 -20.18
C THR A 621 22.32 24.05 -19.14
N LEU A 622 22.11 24.76 -18.04
CA LEU A 622 22.94 24.56 -16.84
C LEU A 622 22.78 23.11 -16.30
N SER A 623 23.59 22.75 -15.31
CA SER A 623 23.53 21.45 -14.65
C SER A 623 22.16 21.19 -14.01
N LEU A 624 21.64 19.98 -14.29
CA LEU A 624 20.48 19.36 -13.66
C LEU A 624 20.97 18.10 -12.89
N ASP A 625 20.06 17.20 -12.52
CA ASP A 625 20.43 15.84 -12.09
C ASP A 625 20.69 14.90 -13.29
N TYR A 626 21.53 13.88 -13.08
CA TYR A 626 21.73 12.76 -14.01
C TYR A 626 20.54 11.77 -14.00
N PHE A 627 20.36 11.02 -15.09
CA PHE A 627 19.32 9.98 -15.23
C PHE A 627 17.90 10.42 -14.79
N ARG A 628 17.53 11.67 -15.10
CA ARG A 628 16.20 12.23 -14.86
C ARG A 628 15.52 12.62 -16.17
N THR A 629 14.20 12.47 -16.19
CA THR A 629 13.33 13.07 -17.20
C THR A 629 12.90 14.45 -16.72
N TYR A 630 12.98 15.43 -17.60
CA TYR A 630 12.45 16.78 -17.40
C TYR A 630 11.48 17.12 -18.51
N VAL A 631 10.46 17.90 -18.18
CA VAL A 631 9.66 18.62 -19.18
C VAL A 631 10.40 19.90 -19.50
N VAL A 632 10.74 20.09 -20.78
CA VAL A 632 11.35 21.31 -21.30
C VAL A 632 10.32 22.03 -22.16
N THR A 633 10.20 23.35 -22.01
CA THR A 633 9.41 24.18 -22.94
C THR A 633 10.21 25.35 -23.47
N ILE A 634 10.15 25.60 -24.78
CA ILE A 634 10.80 26.73 -25.44
C ILE A 634 9.74 27.67 -25.99
N ALA A 635 9.83 28.95 -25.65
CA ALA A 635 9.00 30.04 -26.20
C ALA A 635 9.90 31.12 -26.83
N THR A 636 9.47 31.61 -27.99
CA THR A 636 10.18 32.66 -28.74
C THR A 636 9.85 34.03 -28.16
N LEU A 637 10.87 34.88 -27.98
CA LEU A 637 10.70 36.23 -27.45
C LEU A 637 10.83 37.27 -28.56
N SER A 638 10.08 38.36 -28.41
CA SER A 638 10.37 39.66 -29.02
C SER A 638 10.18 40.74 -27.94
N ASN A 639 10.73 41.94 -28.16
CA ASN A 639 10.93 43.02 -27.17
C ASN A 639 9.70 43.47 -26.35
N SER A 640 8.49 42.96 -26.61
CA SER A 640 7.34 43.09 -25.69
C SER A 640 6.26 42.00 -25.86
N SER A 641 6.62 40.79 -26.30
CA SER A 641 5.68 39.69 -26.57
C SER A 641 6.35 38.32 -26.65
N GLU A 642 5.67 37.29 -26.12
CA GLU A 642 6.08 35.88 -26.12
C GLU A 642 5.17 35.05 -27.05
N SER A 643 5.73 34.04 -27.73
CA SER A 643 4.98 33.08 -28.55
C SER A 643 4.30 32.00 -27.70
N ARG A 644 3.59 31.03 -28.33
CA ARG A 644 3.13 29.84 -27.61
C ARG A 644 4.33 28.92 -27.33
N PRO A 645 4.52 28.42 -26.10
CA PRO A 645 5.60 27.48 -25.81
C PRO A 645 5.35 26.14 -26.53
N VAL A 646 6.42 25.54 -27.04
CA VAL A 646 6.45 24.14 -27.48
C VAL A 646 7.15 23.30 -26.43
N GLN A 647 6.65 22.10 -26.19
CA GLN A 647 7.01 21.23 -25.06
C GLN A 647 7.58 19.89 -25.55
N GLN A 648 8.61 19.38 -24.86
CA GLN A 648 9.18 18.04 -25.08
C GLN A 648 9.61 17.42 -23.73
N MET A 649 9.54 16.10 -23.63
CA MET A 649 10.13 15.35 -22.51
C MET A 649 11.56 14.96 -22.85
N CYS A 650 12.50 15.27 -21.95
CA CYS A 650 13.93 15.23 -22.20
C CYS A 650 14.66 14.50 -21.08
N ASN A 651 15.47 13.50 -21.43
CA ASN A 651 16.23 12.71 -20.46
C ASN A 651 17.67 13.20 -20.38
N THR A 652 18.19 13.45 -19.17
CA THR A 652 19.62 13.75 -18.97
C THR A 652 20.50 12.51 -19.17
N SER A 653 21.80 12.72 -19.36
CA SER A 653 22.74 11.60 -19.52
C SER A 653 22.92 10.78 -18.24
N ILE A 654 23.55 9.62 -18.38
CA ILE A 654 24.14 8.88 -17.26
C ILE A 654 25.62 9.25 -17.09
N THR A 655 26.19 9.02 -15.92
CA THR A 655 27.63 9.20 -15.65
C THR A 655 28.15 8.15 -14.67
N ASP A 656 29.42 8.22 -14.27
CA ASP A 656 30.03 7.36 -13.23
C ASP A 656 29.12 7.34 -11.97
N PRO A 657 28.77 6.17 -11.38
CA PRO A 657 27.88 6.11 -10.21
C PRO A 657 28.52 6.76 -8.97
N PRO A 658 27.76 7.22 -7.96
CA PRO A 658 28.35 7.67 -6.69
C PRO A 658 29.18 6.55 -6.06
N ALA A 659 30.40 6.89 -5.62
CA ALA A 659 31.26 5.94 -4.92
C ALA A 659 30.74 5.70 -3.49
N PRO A 660 30.58 4.45 -3.04
CA PRO A 660 30.10 4.16 -1.69
C PRO A 660 31.15 4.60 -0.65
N SER A 661 30.69 5.25 0.42
CA SER A 661 31.56 5.74 1.50
C SER A 661 32.18 4.61 2.36
N LYS A 662 31.62 3.39 2.29
CA LYS A 662 32.08 2.22 3.05
C LYS A 662 33.00 1.34 2.21
N ALA A 663 34.13 0.94 2.81
CA ALA A 663 35.01 -0.09 2.28
C ALA A 663 34.33 -1.47 2.23
N PRO A 664 34.72 -2.36 1.29
CA PRO A 664 34.29 -3.75 1.31
C PRO A 664 34.96 -4.51 2.44
N LEU A 665 34.21 -5.37 3.12
CA LEU A 665 34.69 -6.23 4.19
C LEU A 665 35.30 -7.51 3.60
N VAL A 666 36.58 -7.77 3.88
CA VAL A 666 37.28 -8.96 3.41
C VAL A 666 37.53 -9.92 4.55
N LYS A 667 37.32 -11.22 4.30
CA LYS A 667 37.50 -12.32 5.26
C LYS A 667 38.29 -13.44 4.59
N ALA A 668 39.34 -13.97 5.22
CA ALA A 668 40.05 -15.14 4.71
C ALA A 668 39.15 -16.39 4.81
N VAL A 669 39.09 -17.20 3.75
CA VAL A 669 38.26 -18.42 3.68
C VAL A 669 39.13 -19.68 3.67
N SER A 670 40.31 -19.61 3.06
CA SER A 670 41.35 -20.63 3.14
C SER A 670 42.74 -20.04 2.91
N HIS A 671 43.76 -20.88 2.88
CA HIS A 671 45.12 -20.51 2.47
C HIS A 671 45.22 -19.93 1.03
N SER A 672 44.20 -20.15 0.20
CA SER A 672 44.17 -19.77 -1.23
C SER A 672 42.88 -19.06 -1.66
N SER A 673 42.00 -18.69 -0.73
CA SER A 673 40.72 -18.03 -1.02
C SER A 673 40.28 -17.03 0.05
N LEU A 674 39.52 -16.02 -0.38
CA LEU A 674 38.92 -15.00 0.49
C LEU A 674 37.47 -14.72 0.08
N SER A 675 36.71 -14.11 0.98
CA SER A 675 35.36 -13.60 0.74
C SER A 675 35.40 -12.07 0.79
N VAL A 676 34.83 -11.42 -0.23
CA VAL A 676 34.63 -9.96 -0.29
C VAL A 676 33.14 -9.68 -0.10
N GLU A 677 32.80 -8.82 0.84
CA GLU A 677 31.43 -8.43 1.17
C GLU A 677 31.25 -6.91 1.03
N PHE A 678 30.23 -6.45 0.31
CA PHE A 678 30.06 -5.03 -0.03
C PHE A 678 28.59 -4.60 -0.16
N SER A 679 28.32 -3.30 -0.07
CA SER A 679 26.98 -2.73 -0.32
C SER A 679 26.79 -2.43 -1.81
N ASP A 680 25.55 -2.44 -2.28
CA ASP A 680 25.21 -1.92 -3.62
C ASP A 680 25.64 -0.44 -3.75
N PHE A 681 26.00 -0.02 -4.97
CA PHE A 681 26.23 1.39 -5.30
C PHE A 681 24.87 2.11 -5.48
N GLU A 682 24.85 3.44 -5.38
CA GLU A 682 23.64 4.22 -5.68
C GLU A 682 23.42 4.32 -7.21
N SER A 683 22.17 4.12 -7.66
CA SER A 683 21.79 4.20 -9.07
C SER A 683 21.27 5.58 -9.51
N VAL A 684 21.54 6.63 -8.74
CA VAL A 684 21.04 8.00 -9.01
C VAL A 684 21.66 8.62 -10.27
N ASN A 685 22.90 8.24 -10.62
CA ASN A 685 23.57 8.69 -11.85
C ASN A 685 23.28 7.80 -13.08
N GLY A 686 22.45 6.77 -12.93
CA GLY A 686 22.13 5.80 -13.97
C GLY A 686 21.89 4.39 -13.43
N PRO A 687 21.20 3.53 -14.19
CA PRO A 687 20.97 2.14 -13.80
C PRO A 687 22.28 1.37 -13.82
N LEU A 688 22.63 0.73 -12.70
CA LEU A 688 23.85 -0.06 -12.59
C LEU A 688 23.77 -1.31 -13.48
N LYS A 689 24.87 -1.58 -14.18
CA LYS A 689 25.01 -2.69 -15.14
C LYS A 689 25.83 -3.85 -14.59
N ALA A 690 26.94 -3.55 -13.93
CA ALA A 690 27.84 -4.57 -13.39
C ALA A 690 28.64 -4.07 -12.18
N TYR A 691 29.21 -5.02 -11.44
CA TYR A 691 30.29 -4.83 -10.48
C TYR A 691 31.52 -5.61 -10.94
N ALA A 692 32.73 -5.08 -10.72
CA ALA A 692 33.98 -5.83 -10.86
C ALA A 692 34.77 -5.83 -9.55
N VAL A 693 35.23 -7.01 -9.13
CA VAL A 693 36.05 -7.20 -7.93
C VAL A 693 37.51 -7.04 -8.31
N MET A 694 38.15 -6.02 -7.75
CA MET A 694 39.59 -5.79 -7.87
C MET A 694 40.30 -6.28 -6.62
N ILE A 695 41.37 -7.05 -6.81
CA ILE A 695 42.23 -7.56 -5.74
C ILE A 695 43.61 -6.92 -5.91
N THR A 696 44.17 -6.43 -4.80
CA THR A 696 45.48 -5.78 -4.78
C THR A 696 46.34 -6.27 -3.62
N THR A 697 47.65 -6.34 -3.83
CA THR A 697 48.68 -6.55 -2.79
C THR A 697 49.48 -5.27 -2.52
N GLU A 698 48.91 -4.11 -2.89
CA GLU A 698 49.52 -2.78 -2.78
C GLU A 698 49.35 -2.24 -1.35
N GLU A 699 50.45 -1.82 -0.71
CA GLU A 699 50.45 -1.42 0.72
C GLU A 699 49.83 -0.03 0.95
N GLN A 700 49.99 0.88 -0.02
CA GLN A 700 49.62 2.30 0.09
C GLN A 700 48.24 2.60 -0.54
N GLY A 701 47.21 1.91 -0.05
CA GLY A 701 45.82 2.14 -0.46
C GLY A 701 45.53 1.79 -1.93
N CYS A 702 44.53 2.45 -2.50
CA CYS A 702 44.08 2.23 -3.88
C CYS A 702 44.27 3.55 -4.63
N GLY A 703 45.30 3.61 -5.48
CA GLY A 703 45.52 4.72 -6.41
C GLY A 703 44.48 4.73 -7.54
N SER A 704 44.81 5.33 -8.69
CA SER A 704 43.92 5.27 -9.85
C SER A 704 43.71 3.81 -10.29
N LEU A 705 42.50 3.28 -10.05
CA LEU A 705 42.11 1.92 -10.41
C LEU A 705 41.54 1.82 -11.85
N LYS A 706 41.10 2.94 -12.44
CA LYS A 706 40.44 2.97 -13.77
C LYS A 706 41.34 2.43 -14.88
N SER A 707 42.63 2.79 -14.86
CA SER A 707 43.65 2.25 -15.77
C SER A 707 44.15 0.83 -15.41
N LYS A 708 43.79 0.31 -14.22
CA LYS A 708 44.13 -1.05 -13.75
C LYS A 708 43.03 -2.09 -14.04
N LEU A 709 41.88 -1.69 -14.61
CA LEU A 709 40.74 -2.59 -14.92
C LEU A 709 41.04 -3.64 -16.00
N ASN A 710 42.04 -3.40 -16.87
CA ASN A 710 42.46 -4.32 -17.91
C ASN A 710 43.37 -5.47 -17.41
N ASN A 711 43.87 -5.39 -16.17
CA ASN A 711 44.78 -6.37 -15.59
C ASN A 711 44.06 -7.68 -15.22
N THR A 712 44.61 -8.82 -15.64
CA THR A 712 44.05 -10.15 -15.34
C THR A 712 44.84 -10.88 -14.24
N TYR A 713 44.25 -11.92 -13.66
CA TYR A 713 44.93 -12.84 -12.74
C TYR A 713 46.18 -13.49 -13.35
N LYS A 714 46.24 -13.69 -14.68
CA LYS A 714 47.44 -14.23 -15.36
C LYS A 714 48.62 -13.27 -15.31
N ASP A 715 48.36 -11.97 -15.28
CA ASP A 715 49.36 -10.91 -15.18
C ASP A 715 49.84 -10.77 -13.72
N PHE A 716 48.93 -10.90 -12.76
CA PHE A 716 49.27 -11.02 -11.34
C PHE A 716 50.16 -12.24 -11.06
N LYS A 717 49.84 -13.43 -11.59
CA LYS A 717 50.69 -14.63 -11.42
C LYS A 717 52.05 -14.51 -12.11
N LYS A 718 52.16 -13.74 -13.19
CA LYS A 718 53.45 -13.36 -13.84
C LYS A 718 54.19 -12.25 -13.08
N ARG A 719 53.59 -11.65 -12.04
CA ARG A 719 54.10 -10.48 -11.30
C ARG A 719 54.30 -9.22 -12.16
N THR A 720 53.56 -9.09 -13.27
CA THR A 720 53.57 -7.87 -14.09
C THR A 720 52.63 -6.79 -13.55
N THR A 721 51.76 -7.13 -12.60
CA THR A 721 50.91 -6.20 -11.84
C THR A 721 50.70 -6.69 -10.41
N VAL A 722 50.48 -5.76 -9.48
CA VAL A 722 50.04 -6.03 -8.09
C VAL A 722 48.53 -5.91 -7.90
N THR A 723 47.79 -5.46 -8.94
CA THR A 723 46.35 -5.21 -8.90
C THR A 723 45.68 -5.78 -10.14
N TYR A 724 44.62 -6.57 -9.98
CA TYR A 724 43.89 -7.19 -11.09
C TYR A 724 42.39 -7.32 -10.81
N VAL A 725 41.58 -7.40 -11.86
CA VAL A 725 40.17 -7.80 -11.75
C VAL A 725 40.12 -9.33 -11.68
N THR A 726 39.50 -9.85 -10.62
CA THR A 726 39.38 -11.30 -10.39
C THR A 726 38.00 -11.85 -10.80
N TYR A 727 36.97 -10.99 -10.80
CA TYR A 727 35.60 -11.37 -11.13
C TYR A 727 34.80 -10.15 -11.57
N VAL A 728 33.83 -10.36 -12.47
CA VAL A 728 32.83 -9.38 -12.91
C VAL A 728 31.46 -10.03 -12.70
N ILE A 729 30.44 -9.25 -12.34
CA ILE A 729 29.07 -9.72 -12.12
C ILE A 729 28.08 -8.68 -12.68
N ASP A 730 27.19 -9.08 -13.59
CA ASP A 730 26.06 -8.24 -14.01
C ASP A 730 25.10 -7.98 -12.84
N THR A 731 24.46 -6.82 -12.76
CA THR A 731 23.54 -6.51 -11.65
C THR A 731 22.34 -7.47 -11.56
N GLU A 732 21.85 -8.01 -12.67
CA GLU A 732 20.83 -9.07 -12.64
C GLU A 732 21.35 -10.41 -12.09
N GLN A 733 22.65 -10.71 -12.26
CA GLN A 733 23.29 -11.85 -11.59
C GLN A 733 23.54 -11.57 -10.09
N ALA A 734 23.92 -10.35 -9.73
CA ALA A 734 24.14 -9.93 -8.34
C ALA A 734 22.86 -9.98 -7.50
N LYS A 735 21.70 -9.64 -8.07
CA LYS A 735 20.38 -9.84 -7.44
C LYS A 735 20.08 -11.30 -7.09
N SER A 736 20.78 -12.28 -7.66
CA SER A 736 20.56 -13.68 -7.29
C SER A 736 21.01 -13.94 -5.84
N PRO A 737 20.23 -14.68 -5.02
CA PRO A 737 20.57 -14.96 -3.62
C PRO A 737 21.80 -15.88 -3.45
N SER A 738 22.53 -16.17 -4.53
CA SER A 738 23.87 -16.79 -4.55
C SER A 738 24.97 -15.81 -4.17
N PHE A 739 24.75 -14.52 -4.48
CA PHE A 739 25.70 -13.43 -4.24
C PHE A 739 25.22 -12.45 -3.17
N ARG A 740 24.09 -12.70 -2.48
CA ARG A 740 23.55 -11.81 -1.44
C ARG A 740 23.61 -12.44 -0.05
N SER A 741 23.94 -11.63 0.95
CA SER A 741 23.93 -11.99 2.37
C SER A 741 22.53 -11.91 2.97
N GLN A 742 22.37 -12.39 4.20
CA GLN A 742 21.15 -12.20 5.01
C GLN A 742 20.84 -10.71 5.29
N ASN A 743 21.86 -9.84 5.27
CA ASN A 743 21.73 -8.39 5.47
C ASN A 743 21.65 -7.60 4.15
N GLY A 744 21.45 -8.29 3.00
CA GLY A 744 21.32 -7.65 1.68
C GLY A 744 22.64 -7.20 1.02
N THR A 745 23.78 -7.29 1.71
CA THR A 745 25.12 -7.03 1.13
C THR A 745 25.50 -8.09 0.09
N ASN A 746 26.24 -7.69 -0.94
CA ASN A 746 26.80 -8.61 -1.94
C ASN A 746 28.02 -9.35 -1.37
N ILE A 747 28.12 -10.66 -1.58
CA ILE A 747 29.22 -11.54 -1.13
C ILE A 747 29.80 -12.30 -2.33
N ILE A 748 31.11 -12.16 -2.55
CA ILE A 748 31.85 -12.82 -3.64
C ILE A 748 33.03 -13.60 -3.08
N ASN A 749 33.15 -14.87 -3.46
CA ASN A 749 34.25 -15.74 -3.03
C ASN A 749 35.36 -15.78 -4.10
N VAL A 750 36.53 -15.26 -3.73
CA VAL A 750 37.71 -15.18 -4.59
C VAL A 750 38.60 -16.40 -4.40
N GLY A 751 39.19 -16.92 -5.49
CA GLY A 751 40.10 -18.08 -5.48
C GLY A 751 39.44 -19.41 -5.85
N LYS A 752 38.23 -19.40 -6.43
CA LYS A 752 37.47 -20.62 -6.77
C LYS A 752 37.76 -21.21 -8.16
N GLY A 753 38.59 -20.55 -8.98
CA GLY A 753 39.03 -21.06 -10.28
C GLY A 753 38.01 -20.98 -11.41
N ASN A 754 36.91 -20.23 -11.23
CA ASN A 754 35.94 -19.95 -12.29
C ASN A 754 36.33 -18.69 -13.11
N THR A 755 35.90 -18.63 -14.37
CA THR A 755 36.21 -17.53 -15.29
C THR A 755 34.91 -16.84 -15.72
N MET A 756 34.90 -15.51 -15.82
CA MET A 756 33.82 -14.74 -16.48
C MET A 756 34.44 -13.63 -17.31
N TYR A 757 33.99 -13.47 -18.56
CA TYR A 757 34.68 -12.68 -19.57
C TYR A 757 36.17 -13.12 -19.67
N ALA A 758 37.11 -12.20 -19.85
CA ALA A 758 38.54 -12.51 -19.81
C ALA A 758 39.11 -12.84 -18.41
N TYR A 759 38.33 -12.64 -17.34
CA TYR A 759 38.84 -12.61 -15.96
C TYR A 759 38.69 -13.95 -15.25
N GLU A 760 39.80 -14.42 -14.67
CA GLU A 760 39.94 -15.73 -14.04
C GLU A 760 40.09 -15.58 -12.52
N ASN A 761 39.15 -16.15 -11.76
CA ASN A 761 39.09 -16.09 -10.30
C ASN A 761 40.05 -17.10 -9.64
N GLY A 762 41.31 -17.13 -10.07
CA GLY A 762 42.25 -18.19 -9.74
C GLY A 762 42.79 -18.14 -8.29
N PRO A 763 43.35 -19.26 -7.79
CA PRO A 763 43.74 -19.41 -6.38
C PRO A 763 44.84 -18.43 -5.93
N LEU A 764 44.62 -17.83 -4.77
CA LEU A 764 45.51 -16.88 -4.13
C LEU A 764 46.75 -17.57 -3.50
N ILE A 765 47.70 -16.76 -3.06
CA ILE A 765 49.01 -17.23 -2.55
C ILE A 765 48.98 -17.26 -1.01
N PRO A 766 49.27 -18.41 -0.36
CA PRO A 766 49.37 -18.50 1.10
C PRO A 766 50.42 -17.54 1.69
N LEU A 767 50.22 -17.12 2.95
CA LEU A 767 51.06 -16.14 3.66
C LEU A 767 51.18 -14.77 2.98
N HIS A 768 50.36 -14.45 1.97
CA HIS A 768 50.33 -13.13 1.34
C HIS A 768 49.13 -12.32 1.82
N SER A 769 49.27 -10.99 1.76
CA SER A 769 48.29 -10.03 2.29
C SER A 769 47.56 -9.35 1.14
N TYR A 770 46.24 -9.33 1.22
CA TYR A 770 45.36 -8.87 0.14
C TYR A 770 44.38 -7.80 0.63
N ARG A 771 44.14 -6.79 -0.20
CA ARG A 771 43.01 -5.85 -0.11
C ARG A 771 42.09 -6.04 -1.31
N ALA A 772 40.81 -5.71 -1.16
CA ALA A 772 39.84 -5.66 -2.25
C ALA A 772 39.28 -4.24 -2.44
N SER A 773 38.87 -3.90 -3.67
CA SER A 773 38.02 -2.76 -3.99
C SER A 773 36.99 -3.20 -5.03
N ILE A 774 35.80 -2.60 -5.01
CA ILE A 774 34.72 -2.88 -5.94
C ILE A 774 34.61 -1.72 -6.93
N ALA A 775 34.61 -2.03 -8.22
CA ALA A 775 34.27 -1.09 -9.27
C ALA A 775 32.78 -1.26 -9.62
N GLY A 776 31.98 -0.20 -9.50
CA GLY A 776 30.56 -0.18 -9.87
C GLY A 776 30.34 0.58 -11.18
N PHE A 777 29.56 0.00 -12.10
CA PHE A 777 29.41 0.51 -13.47
C PHE A 777 27.95 0.89 -13.78
N THR A 778 27.72 2.10 -14.31
CA THR A 778 26.45 2.50 -14.96
C THR A 778 26.47 2.22 -16.46
N ASN A 779 27.67 2.18 -17.06
CA ASN A 779 27.91 1.69 -18.41
C ASN A 779 29.27 0.97 -18.44
N ILE A 780 29.37 -0.13 -19.18
CA ILE A 780 30.57 -0.97 -19.22
C ILE A 780 30.87 -1.36 -20.66
N THR A 781 32.13 -1.18 -21.06
CA THR A 781 32.61 -1.39 -22.43
C THR A 781 33.73 -2.42 -22.43
N PHE A 782 33.70 -3.33 -23.39
CA PHE A 782 34.67 -4.42 -23.52
C PHE A 782 35.41 -4.34 -24.85
N THR A 783 36.67 -4.76 -24.86
CA THR A 783 37.44 -5.05 -26.08
C THR A 783 36.93 -6.33 -26.77
N MET A 784 37.37 -6.58 -28.01
CA MET A 784 37.14 -7.86 -28.72
C MET A 784 37.74 -9.10 -28.03
N ALA A 785 38.41 -8.93 -26.88
CA ALA A 785 38.99 -9.99 -26.05
C ALA A 785 38.29 -10.09 -24.68
N ASP A 786 37.11 -9.50 -24.52
CA ASP A 786 36.30 -9.48 -23.28
C ASP A 786 37.01 -8.88 -22.05
N ILE A 787 37.95 -7.94 -22.28
CA ILE A 787 38.62 -7.13 -21.26
C ILE A 787 37.97 -5.74 -21.21
N ILE A 788 37.68 -5.23 -20.01
CA ILE A 788 37.04 -3.93 -19.75
C ILE A 788 37.93 -2.76 -20.21
N VAL A 789 37.35 -1.80 -20.93
CA VAL A 789 38.00 -0.54 -21.32
C VAL A 789 37.61 0.56 -20.32
N GLY A 790 38.51 0.83 -19.37
CA GLY A 790 38.22 1.70 -18.22
C GLY A 790 37.82 3.15 -18.55
N GLU A 791 38.37 3.74 -19.61
CA GLU A 791 38.10 5.15 -19.98
C GLU A 791 36.73 5.34 -20.65
N ASP A 792 36.34 4.39 -21.50
CA ASP A 792 35.05 4.36 -22.18
C ASP A 792 33.92 3.90 -21.23
N SER A 793 34.26 3.10 -20.22
CA SER A 793 33.35 2.66 -19.16
C SER A 793 33.02 3.78 -18.17
N TYR A 794 31.78 3.76 -17.65
CA TYR A 794 31.29 4.73 -16.68
C TYR A 794 31.29 4.04 -15.31
N VAL A 795 32.30 4.36 -14.49
CA VAL A 795 32.76 3.55 -13.36
C VAL A 795 33.33 4.38 -12.22
N SER A 796 32.90 4.04 -10.99
CA SER A 796 33.44 4.50 -9.71
C SER A 796 33.92 3.33 -8.87
N PHE A 797 34.77 3.60 -7.87
CA PHE A 797 35.41 2.59 -7.04
C PHE A 797 35.07 2.79 -5.56
N SER A 798 34.86 1.69 -4.83
CA SER A 798 34.85 1.73 -3.37
C SER A 798 36.24 2.06 -2.82
N PRO A 799 36.35 2.59 -1.59
CA PRO A 799 37.59 2.51 -0.80
C PRO A 799 38.12 1.07 -0.76
N CYS A 800 39.42 0.88 -0.52
CA CYS A 800 39.96 -0.46 -0.29
C CYS A 800 39.41 -1.05 1.01
N SER A 801 39.29 -2.37 1.08
CA SER A 801 39.22 -3.11 2.34
C SER A 801 40.46 -2.90 3.20
N GLU A 802 40.36 -3.29 4.46
CA GLU A 802 41.57 -3.59 5.23
C GLU A 802 42.34 -4.80 4.67
N ALA A 803 43.62 -4.87 5.00
CA ALA A 803 44.53 -5.90 4.52
C ALA A 803 44.33 -7.23 5.28
N VAL A 804 44.13 -8.32 4.53
CA VAL A 804 43.87 -9.65 5.08
C VAL A 804 44.98 -10.62 4.65
N LEU A 805 45.68 -11.17 5.65
CA LEU A 805 46.72 -12.19 5.48
C LEU A 805 46.07 -13.58 5.33
N LEU A 806 46.44 -14.32 4.28
CA LEU A 806 45.98 -15.71 4.13
C LEU A 806 46.80 -16.69 4.99
N PRO A 807 46.15 -17.68 5.64
CA PRO A 807 46.83 -18.66 6.47
C PRO A 807 47.74 -19.59 5.65
N GLN A 808 48.61 -20.32 6.35
CA GLN A 808 49.49 -21.33 5.77
C GLN A 808 48.69 -22.47 5.11
N ASP A 809 49.20 -23.02 4.01
CA ASP A 809 48.66 -24.23 3.37
C ASP A 809 48.66 -25.43 4.35
N PRO A 810 47.48 -26.01 4.68
CA PRO A 810 47.36 -27.21 5.51
C PRO A 810 48.13 -28.43 4.97
N GLY A 811 48.38 -28.52 3.65
CA GLY A 811 49.19 -29.57 3.05
C GLY A 811 50.65 -29.55 3.53
N VAL A 812 51.21 -28.34 3.73
CA VAL A 812 52.56 -28.16 4.27
C VAL A 812 52.61 -28.51 5.76
N ILE A 813 51.59 -28.12 6.52
CA ILE A 813 51.46 -28.46 7.95
C ILE A 813 51.32 -29.98 8.12
N ALA A 814 50.44 -30.62 7.33
CA ALA A 814 50.27 -32.06 7.31
C ALA A 814 51.56 -32.78 6.92
N GLY A 815 52.29 -32.30 5.91
CA GLY A 815 53.59 -32.86 5.52
C GLY A 815 54.62 -32.86 6.66
N ALA A 816 54.73 -31.76 7.40
CA ALA A 816 55.61 -31.67 8.56
C ALA A 816 55.18 -32.61 9.70
N VAL A 817 53.89 -32.62 10.04
CA VAL A 817 53.34 -33.47 11.12
C VAL A 817 53.44 -34.97 10.76
N ILE A 818 53.18 -35.34 9.51
CA ILE A 818 53.37 -36.72 9.00
C ILE A 818 54.85 -37.11 9.05
N GLY A 819 55.78 -36.21 8.71
CA GLY A 819 57.22 -36.45 8.86
C GLY A 819 57.62 -36.79 10.30
N CYS A 820 57.14 -36.02 11.28
CA CYS A 820 57.37 -36.30 12.70
C CYS A 820 56.70 -37.60 13.17
N LEU A 821 55.46 -37.87 12.74
CA LEU A 821 54.74 -39.09 13.10
C LEU A 821 55.37 -40.35 12.50
N LEU A 822 55.91 -40.28 11.28
CA LEU A 822 56.63 -41.39 10.65
C LEU A 822 57.92 -41.73 11.39
N ALA A 823 58.65 -40.73 11.90
CA ALA A 823 59.83 -40.96 12.75
C ALA A 823 59.47 -41.68 14.06
N ILE A 824 58.35 -41.29 14.71
CA ILE A 824 57.83 -41.95 15.92
C ILE A 824 57.36 -43.38 15.59
N LEU A 825 56.63 -43.56 14.49
CA LEU A 825 56.15 -44.87 14.03
C LEU A 825 57.30 -45.83 13.69
N ALA A 826 58.43 -45.35 13.19
CA ALA A 826 59.62 -46.18 12.97
C ALA A 826 60.15 -46.81 14.27
N VAL A 827 60.21 -46.02 15.36
CA VAL A 827 60.62 -46.50 16.70
C VAL A 827 59.60 -47.50 17.25
N VAL A 828 58.31 -47.19 17.15
CA VAL A 828 57.22 -48.09 17.60
C VAL A 828 57.17 -49.39 16.78
N SER A 829 57.47 -49.34 15.48
CA SER A 829 57.50 -50.52 14.59
C SER A 829 58.55 -51.54 15.02
N ILE A 830 59.74 -51.08 15.42
CA ILE A 830 60.83 -51.95 15.88
C ILE A 830 60.44 -52.69 17.17
N GLY A 831 59.78 -52.01 18.11
CA GLY A 831 59.24 -52.64 19.32
C GLY A 831 58.08 -53.61 19.02
N GLY A 832 57.14 -53.18 18.17
CA GLY A 832 55.97 -53.96 17.79
C GLY A 832 56.30 -55.27 17.07
N PHE A 833 57.32 -55.28 16.20
CA PHE A 833 57.73 -56.44 15.42
C PHE A 833 58.15 -57.65 16.30
N ILE A 834 58.73 -57.39 17.47
CA ILE A 834 59.12 -58.44 18.44
C ILE A 834 57.88 -59.08 19.07
N PHE A 835 56.87 -58.27 19.44
CA PHE A 835 55.63 -58.74 20.05
C PHE A 835 54.72 -59.48 19.04
N TRP A 836 54.60 -58.93 17.82
CA TRP A 836 53.66 -59.41 16.79
C TRP A 836 54.01 -60.81 16.25
N ARG A 837 55.26 -61.27 16.38
CA ARG A 837 55.69 -62.60 15.91
C ARG A 837 55.03 -63.78 16.67
N ARG A 838 54.36 -63.55 17.82
CA ARG A 838 53.93 -64.63 18.74
C ARG A 838 52.47 -65.10 18.65
N ARG A 839 51.60 -64.48 17.84
CA ARG A 839 50.27 -65.02 17.50
C ARG A 839 49.93 -64.76 16.02
N ARG A 840 49.69 -65.83 15.26
CA ARG A 840 49.26 -65.81 13.86
C ARG A 840 48.22 -66.91 13.64
N LYS A 841 47.24 -66.67 12.75
CA LYS A 841 46.11 -67.55 12.40
C LYS A 841 45.09 -67.69 13.55
N ASP A 842 43.78 -67.75 13.30
CA ASP A 842 43.12 -68.34 12.13
C ASP A 842 41.86 -67.61 11.60
N LYS A 843 41.33 -68.15 10.49
CA LYS A 843 40.05 -67.84 9.82
C LYS A 843 39.90 -66.54 9.01
N ARG A 844 38.85 -66.56 8.19
CA ARG A 844 38.55 -65.80 6.97
C ARG A 844 37.02 -65.73 6.83
N ASN A 845 36.52 -64.66 6.22
CA ASN A 845 35.09 -64.31 6.08
C ASN A 845 34.41 -63.97 7.43
N THR A 846 34.06 -62.69 7.58
CA THR A 846 32.97 -62.22 8.43
C THR A 846 32.22 -61.16 7.62
N GLU A 847 30.90 -61.16 7.65
CA GLU A 847 30.11 -60.02 7.19
C GLU A 847 30.42 -58.79 8.04
N VAL A 848 30.16 -57.59 7.51
CA VAL A 848 30.35 -56.36 8.28
C VAL A 848 29.24 -56.26 9.32
N SER A 849 29.52 -56.77 10.52
CA SER A 849 28.67 -56.56 11.68
C SER A 849 28.43 -55.07 11.85
N PHE A 850 27.17 -54.65 11.91
CA PHE A 850 26.82 -53.32 12.36
C PHE A 850 27.42 -53.10 13.77
N SER A 851 28.06 -51.94 13.96
CA SER A 851 28.42 -51.47 15.30
C SER A 851 27.17 -51.35 16.16
N PRO A 852 27.24 -51.58 17.49
CA PRO A 852 26.09 -51.38 18.37
C PRO A 852 25.58 -49.93 18.24
N ILE A 853 24.26 -49.78 18.16
CA ILE A 853 23.58 -48.51 17.93
C ILE A 853 23.93 -47.55 19.07
N LYS A 854 24.58 -46.42 18.74
CA LYS A 854 24.68 -45.28 19.67
C LYS A 854 23.27 -44.77 19.94
N SER A 855 22.79 -45.02 21.15
CA SER A 855 21.44 -44.74 21.62
C SER A 855 21.55 -43.95 22.94
N LYS A 856 20.69 -42.95 23.13
CA LYS A 856 20.62 -42.12 24.35
C LYS A 856 19.19 -42.14 24.91
N ILE A 857 18.66 -43.36 25.10
CA ILE A 857 17.28 -43.60 25.56
C ILE A 857 17.01 -42.91 26.91
N ILE A 858 16.03 -42.02 26.92
CA ILE A 858 15.54 -41.29 28.08
C ILE A 858 14.10 -41.75 28.35
N LYS A 859 13.72 -42.00 29.60
CA LYS A 859 12.31 -42.23 29.95
C LYS A 859 11.52 -40.92 29.91
N VAL A 860 10.27 -40.95 29.46
CA VAL A 860 9.34 -39.81 29.46
C VAL A 860 9.27 -39.09 30.81
N GLU A 861 9.25 -39.83 31.92
CA GLU A 861 9.23 -39.29 33.30
C GLU A 861 10.43 -38.38 33.63
N ASN A 862 11.58 -38.62 33.01
CA ASN A 862 12.84 -37.90 33.22
C ASN A 862 13.17 -36.91 32.08
N PHE A 863 12.39 -36.92 30.99
CA PHE A 863 12.71 -36.14 29.79
C PHE A 863 12.73 -34.63 30.07
N GLU A 864 11.87 -34.13 30.95
CA GLU A 864 11.85 -32.72 31.36
C GLU A 864 13.16 -32.27 32.04
N SER A 865 13.73 -33.12 32.91
CA SER A 865 15.00 -32.85 33.58
C SER A 865 16.19 -32.97 32.63
N TYR A 866 16.13 -33.90 31.68
CA TYR A 866 17.10 -34.01 30.58
C TYR A 866 17.03 -32.76 29.67
N PHE A 867 15.85 -32.36 29.22
CA PHE A 867 15.63 -31.22 28.32
C PHE A 867 16.17 -29.92 28.93
N LYS A 868 15.80 -29.63 30.19
CA LYS A 868 16.31 -28.46 30.94
C LYS A 868 17.83 -28.48 31.12
N LYS A 869 18.45 -29.66 31.19
CA LYS A 869 19.92 -29.80 31.24
C LYS A 869 20.58 -29.55 29.88
N GLN A 870 20.03 -30.09 28.78
CA GLN A 870 20.63 -29.94 27.45
C GLN A 870 20.41 -28.53 26.85
N GLN A 871 19.32 -27.86 27.23
CA GLN A 871 18.99 -26.47 26.87
C GLN A 871 19.87 -25.42 27.59
N ALA A 872 20.51 -25.80 28.71
CA ALA A 872 21.39 -24.93 29.47
C ALA A 872 22.58 -24.40 28.64
N ASP A 873 23.14 -23.28 29.06
CA ASP A 873 24.29 -22.62 28.45
C ASP A 873 24.13 -22.42 26.92
N SER A 874 22.94 -21.96 26.51
CA SER A 874 22.54 -21.74 25.11
C SER A 874 22.53 -23.03 24.26
N ASN A 875 21.76 -24.03 24.70
CA ASN A 875 21.61 -25.35 24.05
C ASN A 875 22.90 -26.18 23.97
N CYS A 876 23.91 -25.91 24.81
CA CYS A 876 25.24 -26.52 24.73
C CYS A 876 25.21 -28.06 24.70
N GLY A 877 24.32 -28.69 25.47
CA GLY A 877 24.16 -30.14 25.48
C GLY A 877 23.50 -30.72 24.23
N PHE A 878 22.58 -29.98 23.59
CA PHE A 878 22.04 -30.37 22.28
C PHE A 878 23.05 -30.17 21.16
N ALA A 879 23.88 -29.13 21.22
CA ALA A 879 24.98 -28.89 20.29
C ALA A 879 26.02 -30.04 20.34
N GLU A 880 26.42 -30.49 21.54
CA GLU A 880 27.32 -31.66 21.70
C GLU A 880 26.72 -32.93 21.07
N GLU A 881 25.45 -33.23 21.35
CA GLU A 881 24.75 -34.36 20.73
C GLU A 881 24.67 -34.26 19.20
N TYR A 882 24.40 -33.07 18.68
CA TYR A 882 24.29 -32.82 17.25
C TYR A 882 25.64 -32.89 16.52
N GLU A 883 26.72 -32.47 17.17
CA GLU A 883 28.10 -32.58 16.66
C GLU A 883 28.51 -34.05 16.48
N GLU A 884 28.25 -34.92 17.47
CA GLU A 884 28.52 -36.37 17.36
C GLU A 884 27.87 -36.98 16.10
N LEU A 885 26.62 -36.59 15.82
CA LEU A 885 25.81 -37.11 14.73
C LEU A 885 26.36 -36.73 13.34
N LYS A 886 27.25 -35.73 13.21
CA LYS A 886 27.90 -35.40 11.93
C LYS A 886 28.73 -36.56 11.37
N SER A 887 29.17 -37.49 12.24
CA SER A 887 29.94 -38.68 11.85
C SER A 887 29.08 -39.85 11.32
N ALA A 888 27.77 -39.81 11.53
CA ALA A 888 26.86 -40.92 11.17
C ALA A 888 26.64 -41.03 9.65
N GLY A 889 26.64 -42.26 9.12
CA GLY A 889 26.38 -42.56 7.70
C GLY A 889 27.48 -42.19 6.70
N VAL A 890 28.35 -41.22 7.00
CA VAL A 890 29.24 -40.55 6.00
C VAL A 890 30.13 -41.50 5.19
N HIS A 891 30.52 -42.65 5.76
CA HIS A 891 31.37 -43.65 5.09
C HIS A 891 30.63 -44.63 4.16
N GLN A 892 29.30 -44.52 4.01
CA GLN A 892 28.54 -45.44 3.17
C GLN A 892 28.71 -45.18 1.66
N PRO A 893 28.76 -46.24 0.84
CA PRO A 893 28.76 -46.12 -0.63
C PRO A 893 27.55 -45.36 -1.18
N LYS A 894 27.80 -44.63 -2.27
CA LYS A 894 26.82 -43.83 -3.02
C LYS A 894 27.15 -43.83 -4.52
N PHE A 895 27.78 -44.89 -5.00
CA PHE A 895 28.37 -45.01 -6.33
C PHE A 895 27.34 -44.73 -7.44
N ALA A 896 26.11 -45.23 -7.31
CA ALA A 896 25.07 -45.00 -8.31
C ALA A 896 24.71 -43.51 -8.47
N ALA A 897 24.86 -42.72 -7.41
CA ALA A 897 24.61 -41.27 -7.42
C ALA A 897 25.77 -40.45 -7.98
N GLU A 898 26.98 -41.02 -8.01
CA GLU A 898 28.20 -40.38 -8.50
C GLU A 898 28.48 -40.65 -9.99
N LEU A 899 27.78 -41.63 -10.59
CA LEU A 899 27.76 -41.90 -12.03
C LEU A 899 27.43 -40.66 -12.85
N ALA A 900 28.09 -40.47 -14.00
CA ALA A 900 28.03 -39.24 -14.78
C ALA A 900 26.61 -38.94 -15.28
N GLU A 901 25.91 -40.00 -15.67
CA GLU A 901 24.53 -40.05 -16.16
C GLU A 901 23.55 -39.58 -15.08
N ASN A 902 23.80 -39.96 -13.82
CA ASN A 902 22.91 -39.70 -12.69
C ASN A 902 23.16 -38.35 -12.00
N ARG A 903 24.28 -37.66 -12.28
CA ARG A 903 24.57 -36.32 -11.74
C ARG A 903 23.47 -35.32 -12.08
N GLY A 904 22.95 -35.37 -13.32
CA GLY A 904 21.84 -34.51 -13.77
C GLY A 904 20.48 -34.82 -13.12
N LYS A 905 20.36 -35.95 -12.41
CA LYS A 905 19.17 -36.32 -11.63
C LYS A 905 19.24 -35.84 -10.16
N ASN A 906 20.34 -35.20 -9.72
CA ASN A 906 20.52 -34.73 -8.34
C ASN A 906 20.33 -33.20 -8.23
N ARG A 907 19.39 -32.74 -7.39
CA ARG A 907 19.16 -31.31 -7.14
C ARG A 907 20.33 -30.65 -6.38
N TYR A 908 21.12 -31.45 -5.64
CA TYR A 908 22.29 -31.00 -4.89
C TYR A 908 23.43 -32.02 -4.96
N ASN A 909 24.60 -31.62 -5.47
CA ASN A 909 25.77 -32.50 -5.63
C ASN A 909 26.33 -33.05 -4.30
N ASN A 910 25.99 -32.45 -3.17
CA ASN A 910 26.38 -32.90 -1.82
C ASN A 910 25.29 -33.71 -1.10
N VAL A 911 24.10 -33.89 -1.68
CA VAL A 911 23.00 -34.67 -1.08
C VAL A 911 22.67 -35.85 -1.99
N LEU A 912 23.42 -36.94 -1.80
CA LEU A 912 23.41 -38.13 -2.65
C LEU A 912 22.90 -39.35 -1.86
N PRO A 913 22.00 -40.18 -2.40
CA PRO A 913 21.47 -41.36 -1.71
C PRO A 913 22.55 -42.44 -1.54
N TYR A 914 22.57 -43.10 -0.37
CA TYR A 914 23.43 -44.28 -0.15
C TYR A 914 22.93 -45.51 -0.92
N ASP A 915 23.84 -46.30 -1.49
CA ASP A 915 23.50 -47.45 -2.35
C ASP A 915 22.71 -48.55 -1.63
N ILE A 916 22.89 -48.68 -0.31
CA ILE A 916 22.25 -49.73 0.52
C ILE A 916 20.74 -49.49 0.71
N SER A 917 20.31 -48.23 0.70
CA SER A 917 18.95 -47.79 1.05
C SER A 917 18.25 -47.07 -0.10
N ARG A 918 18.94 -46.74 -1.19
CA ARG A 918 18.34 -45.99 -2.31
C ARG A 918 17.14 -46.70 -2.91
N VAL A 919 16.14 -45.94 -3.30
CA VAL A 919 15.05 -46.46 -4.13
C VAL A 919 15.61 -46.81 -5.51
N LYS A 920 15.15 -47.93 -6.06
CA LYS A 920 15.49 -48.41 -7.40
C LYS A 920 14.23 -48.52 -8.23
N LEU A 921 14.23 -47.90 -9.40
CA LEU A 921 13.15 -47.97 -10.38
C LEU A 921 13.32 -49.20 -11.29
N SER A 922 12.33 -49.49 -12.13
CA SER A 922 12.44 -50.53 -13.15
C SER A 922 13.30 -50.06 -14.34
N ASP A 923 14.23 -50.89 -14.79
CA ASP A 923 15.03 -50.60 -15.99
C ASP A 923 14.13 -50.63 -17.23
N GLN A 924 14.18 -49.59 -18.07
CA GLN A 924 13.42 -49.56 -19.34
C GLN A 924 14.32 -49.73 -20.57
N ASN A 925 15.46 -49.03 -20.65
CA ASN A 925 16.40 -49.10 -21.76
C ASN A 925 17.89 -49.01 -21.35
N SER A 926 18.23 -48.49 -20.17
CA SER A 926 19.62 -48.32 -19.72
C SER A 926 19.85 -48.74 -18.26
N ALA A 927 21.09 -49.12 -17.94
CA ALA A 927 21.50 -49.52 -16.59
C ALA A 927 21.62 -48.36 -15.58
N THR A 928 21.21 -47.13 -15.97
CA THR A 928 21.08 -45.96 -15.09
C THR A 928 19.62 -45.47 -15.00
N ASP A 929 18.67 -46.18 -15.61
CA ASP A 929 17.24 -45.90 -15.50
C ASP A 929 16.69 -46.24 -14.10
N ASP A 930 17.36 -47.15 -13.37
CA ASP A 930 17.05 -47.55 -11.98
C ASP A 930 17.16 -46.38 -10.97
N TYR A 931 17.79 -45.27 -11.35
CA TYR A 931 18.21 -44.24 -10.40
C TYR A 931 17.20 -43.11 -10.22
N ILE A 932 16.84 -42.87 -8.95
CA ILE A 932 16.22 -41.64 -8.44
C ILE A 932 16.91 -41.23 -7.12
N ASN A 933 17.00 -39.92 -6.85
CA ASN A 933 17.53 -39.41 -5.57
C ASN A 933 16.50 -39.52 -4.44
N ALA A 934 16.32 -40.75 -3.96
CA ALA A 934 15.47 -41.09 -2.82
C ALA A 934 16.02 -42.31 -2.06
N ASN A 935 15.73 -42.41 -0.77
CA ASN A 935 16.09 -43.55 0.08
C ASN A 935 14.87 -44.06 0.86
N TYR A 936 14.78 -45.38 1.05
CA TYR A 936 13.90 -45.94 2.08
C TYR A 936 14.42 -45.53 3.46
N MET A 937 13.50 -45.08 4.32
CA MET A 937 13.80 -44.72 5.70
C MET A 937 13.00 -45.61 6.66
N PRO A 938 13.60 -46.07 7.76
CA PRO A 938 12.88 -46.75 8.83
C PRO A 938 11.94 -45.78 9.54
N GLY A 939 10.70 -46.21 9.74
CA GLY A 939 9.78 -45.67 10.74
C GLY A 939 9.95 -46.42 12.07
N TYR A 940 8.91 -46.43 12.90
CA TYR A 940 8.91 -47.20 14.16
C TYR A 940 8.70 -48.70 13.90
N ASN A 941 7.57 -49.06 13.27
CA ASN A 941 7.20 -50.47 13.03
C ASN A 941 7.80 -51.12 11.76
N SER A 942 8.36 -50.35 10.82
CA SER A 942 8.85 -50.90 9.54
C SER A 942 10.12 -50.19 9.03
N LYS A 943 11.08 -50.98 8.53
CA LYS A 943 12.32 -50.50 7.89
C LYS A 943 12.11 -49.79 6.54
N LYS A 944 10.88 -49.81 6.01
CA LYS A 944 10.48 -49.12 4.78
C LYS A 944 9.20 -48.30 4.96
N ALA A 945 8.87 -47.87 6.18
CA ALA A 945 7.67 -47.07 6.43
C ALA A 945 7.63 -45.76 5.61
N PHE A 946 8.80 -45.22 5.26
CA PHE A 946 8.93 -43.98 4.51
C PHE A 946 9.89 -44.10 3.34
N ILE A 947 9.72 -43.22 2.35
CA ILE A 947 10.76 -42.88 1.37
C ILE A 947 11.10 -41.39 1.55
N ALA A 948 12.37 -41.06 1.81
CA ALA A 948 12.87 -39.69 1.80
C ALA A 948 13.45 -39.35 0.43
N ALA A 949 12.84 -38.38 -0.27
CA ALA A 949 13.23 -37.96 -1.63
C ALA A 949 13.56 -36.47 -1.70
N GLN A 950 14.37 -36.07 -2.68
CA GLN A 950 14.47 -34.66 -3.08
C GLN A 950 13.16 -34.18 -3.72
N GLY A 951 12.90 -32.87 -3.72
CA GLY A 951 11.88 -32.28 -4.58
C GLY A 951 12.29 -32.46 -6.05
N PRO A 952 11.46 -33.09 -6.90
CA PRO A 952 11.85 -33.46 -8.27
C PRO A 952 12.34 -32.25 -9.07
N LEU A 953 13.31 -32.49 -9.95
CA LEU A 953 13.80 -31.55 -10.97
C LEU A 953 12.93 -31.67 -12.24
N PRO A 954 12.97 -30.71 -13.18
CA PRO A 954 12.22 -30.80 -14.44
C PRO A 954 12.54 -32.09 -15.23
N SER A 955 13.81 -32.54 -15.16
CA SER A 955 14.33 -33.77 -15.75
C SER A 955 13.96 -35.06 -15.00
N THR A 956 13.35 -34.98 -13.81
CA THR A 956 13.06 -36.14 -12.95
C THR A 956 11.60 -36.20 -12.48
N ILE A 957 10.68 -35.43 -13.06
CA ILE A 957 9.25 -35.51 -12.68
C ILE A 957 8.67 -36.88 -13.10
N GLU A 958 9.08 -37.39 -14.26
CA GLU A 958 8.72 -38.73 -14.74
C GLU A 958 9.26 -39.84 -13.83
N ASP A 959 10.56 -39.79 -13.47
CA ASP A 959 11.16 -40.68 -12.47
C ASP A 959 10.39 -40.66 -11.13
N PHE A 960 9.88 -39.48 -10.72
CA PHE A 960 9.17 -39.30 -9.44
C PHE A 960 7.77 -39.93 -9.47
N TRP A 961 6.99 -39.76 -10.54
CA TRP A 961 5.70 -40.45 -10.68
C TRP A 961 5.85 -41.95 -10.95
N ARG A 962 6.90 -42.36 -11.69
CA ARG A 962 7.30 -43.76 -11.85
C ARG A 962 7.65 -44.40 -10.50
N MET A 963 8.30 -43.68 -9.60
CA MET A 963 8.52 -44.11 -8.21
C MET A 963 7.20 -44.27 -7.43
N ILE A 964 6.31 -43.28 -7.50
CA ILE A 964 5.00 -43.30 -6.81
C ILE A 964 4.17 -44.52 -7.24
N TRP A 965 4.15 -44.80 -8.56
CA TRP A 965 3.50 -45.99 -9.11
C TRP A 965 4.18 -47.28 -8.66
N GLU A 966 5.46 -47.48 -9.01
CA GLU A 966 6.15 -48.76 -8.79
C GLU A 966 6.27 -49.16 -7.31
N LYS A 967 6.28 -48.19 -6.39
CA LYS A 967 6.39 -48.47 -4.95
C LYS A 967 5.03 -48.36 -4.24
N ASN A 968 3.92 -48.34 -5.00
CA ASN A 968 2.54 -48.41 -4.51
C ASN A 968 2.26 -47.36 -3.42
N ILE A 969 2.61 -46.10 -3.71
CA ILE A 969 2.57 -44.99 -2.75
C ILE A 969 1.19 -44.32 -2.77
N TYR A 970 0.51 -44.28 -1.62
CA TYR A 970 -0.80 -43.63 -1.44
C TYR A 970 -0.72 -42.27 -0.70
N SER A 971 0.39 -42.00 -0.02
CA SER A 971 0.59 -40.77 0.76
C SER A 971 1.90 -40.09 0.39
N ILE A 972 1.81 -38.80 0.03
CA ILE A 972 2.95 -37.91 -0.22
C ILE A 972 2.91 -36.77 0.81
N VAL A 973 4.05 -36.45 1.40
CA VAL A 973 4.24 -35.38 2.38
C VAL A 973 5.27 -34.40 1.82
N MET A 974 4.79 -33.24 1.39
CA MET A 974 5.58 -32.17 0.79
C MET A 974 5.82 -31.05 1.81
N LEU A 975 7.06 -30.90 2.27
CA LEU A 975 7.44 -29.99 3.34
C LEU A 975 8.16 -28.74 2.80
N THR A 976 7.78 -28.23 1.64
CA THR A 976 8.42 -27.08 0.98
C THR A 976 7.48 -26.45 -0.02
N LYS A 977 7.49 -25.12 -0.15
CA LYS A 977 6.85 -24.44 -1.30
C LYS A 977 7.71 -24.70 -2.55
N CYS A 978 7.12 -24.71 -3.74
CA CYS A 978 7.89 -24.88 -4.98
C CYS A 978 9.00 -23.83 -5.14
N VAL A 979 8.74 -22.59 -4.73
CA VAL A 979 9.70 -21.49 -4.67
C VAL A 979 9.73 -20.92 -3.24
N GLU A 980 10.93 -20.82 -2.66
CA GLU A 980 11.18 -20.13 -1.39
C GLU A 980 12.37 -19.18 -1.59
N GLN A 981 12.25 -17.92 -1.13
CA GLN A 981 13.25 -16.86 -1.35
C GLN A 981 13.72 -16.72 -2.81
N ALA A 982 12.76 -16.71 -3.76
CA ALA A 982 13.01 -16.69 -5.21
C ALA A 982 13.92 -17.82 -5.76
N ARG A 983 14.12 -18.90 -5.00
CA ARG A 983 14.81 -20.12 -5.44
C ARG A 983 13.82 -21.28 -5.58
N THR A 984 13.86 -21.97 -6.71
CA THR A 984 13.08 -23.20 -6.90
C THR A 984 13.62 -24.32 -6.00
N LYS A 985 12.82 -24.73 -5.02
CA LYS A 985 13.07 -25.82 -4.08
C LYS A 985 12.55 -27.15 -4.63
N CYS A 986 11.42 -27.10 -5.32
CA CYS A 986 10.75 -28.26 -5.90
C CYS A 986 10.01 -27.80 -7.15
N GLU A 987 10.05 -28.56 -8.24
CA GLU A 987 9.13 -28.28 -9.36
C GLU A 987 7.68 -28.58 -8.94
N GLN A 988 6.71 -27.92 -9.56
CA GLN A 988 5.33 -28.35 -9.48
C GLN A 988 5.15 -29.64 -10.31
N TYR A 989 5.21 -30.78 -9.63
CA TYR A 989 5.11 -32.09 -10.28
C TYR A 989 3.67 -32.56 -10.51
N TRP A 990 2.66 -31.87 -10.00
CA TRP A 990 1.24 -32.21 -10.16
C TRP A 990 0.49 -31.27 -11.14
N PRO A 991 -0.63 -31.70 -11.74
CA PRO A 991 -1.45 -30.87 -12.64
C PRO A 991 -2.29 -29.81 -11.89
N ASP A 992 -2.59 -28.68 -12.56
CA ASP A 992 -3.46 -27.63 -12.01
C ASP A 992 -4.96 -27.94 -12.15
N LYS A 993 -5.41 -28.28 -13.37
CA LYS A 993 -6.85 -28.41 -13.71
C LYS A 993 -7.19 -29.45 -14.79
N GLN A 994 -6.20 -29.94 -15.54
CA GLN A 994 -6.38 -30.96 -16.57
C GLN A 994 -5.45 -32.14 -16.26
N SER A 995 -5.91 -33.36 -16.53
CA SER A 995 -5.11 -34.58 -16.43
C SER A 995 -3.81 -34.44 -17.21
N LYS A 996 -2.66 -34.78 -16.59
CA LYS A 996 -1.34 -34.63 -17.20
C LYS A 996 -0.57 -35.95 -17.14
N SER A 997 0.04 -36.32 -18.27
CA SER A 997 0.87 -37.52 -18.38
C SER A 997 2.35 -37.20 -18.14
N TYR A 998 3.03 -38.12 -17.45
CA TYR A 998 4.43 -38.06 -17.05
C TYR A 998 5.04 -39.44 -17.38
N GLY A 999 5.58 -39.58 -18.59
CA GLY A 999 5.87 -40.90 -19.17
C GLY A 999 4.58 -41.71 -19.32
N ASP A 1000 4.64 -42.99 -18.94
CA ASP A 1000 3.48 -43.90 -18.91
C ASP A 1000 2.37 -43.48 -17.93
N ILE A 1001 2.66 -42.62 -16.94
CA ILE A 1001 1.75 -42.36 -15.81
C ILE A 1001 0.91 -41.11 -16.06
N THR A 1002 -0.41 -41.25 -16.09
CA THR A 1002 -1.35 -40.12 -16.11
C THR A 1002 -1.84 -39.81 -14.71
N VAL A 1003 -1.83 -38.52 -14.36
CA VAL A 1003 -2.25 -38.01 -13.05
C VAL A 1003 -3.39 -37.01 -13.26
N THR A 1004 -4.46 -37.19 -12.50
CA THR A 1004 -5.66 -36.35 -12.53
C THR A 1004 -5.96 -35.86 -11.12
N MET A 1005 -6.02 -34.54 -10.91
CA MET A 1005 -6.40 -33.96 -9.62
C MET A 1005 -7.91 -34.08 -9.42
N VAL A 1006 -8.31 -34.67 -8.30
CA VAL A 1006 -9.71 -34.93 -7.90
C VAL A 1006 -10.22 -33.80 -7.01
N SER A 1007 -9.42 -33.37 -6.05
CA SER A 1007 -9.74 -32.27 -5.12
C SER A 1007 -8.49 -31.60 -4.58
N GLU A 1008 -8.61 -30.31 -4.27
CA GLU A 1008 -7.61 -29.50 -3.57
C GLU A 1008 -8.31 -28.75 -2.42
N VAL A 1009 -7.74 -28.82 -1.22
CA VAL A 1009 -8.21 -28.13 -0.02
C VAL A 1009 -7.03 -27.31 0.52
N VAL A 1010 -7.09 -25.99 0.35
CA VAL A 1010 -6.06 -25.05 0.83
C VAL A 1010 -6.45 -24.53 2.20
N LEU A 1011 -5.58 -24.75 3.19
CA LEU A 1011 -5.60 -24.11 4.51
C LEU A 1011 -4.31 -23.27 4.66
N PRO A 1012 -4.23 -22.32 5.61
CA PRO A 1012 -3.05 -21.46 5.75
C PRO A 1012 -1.76 -22.24 6.02
N GLU A 1013 -1.83 -23.27 6.84
CA GLU A 1013 -0.70 -24.08 7.31
C GLU A 1013 -0.30 -25.17 6.33
N TRP A 1014 -1.28 -25.74 5.62
CA TRP A 1014 -1.07 -26.82 4.65
C TRP A 1014 -2.15 -26.89 3.56
N THR A 1015 -1.81 -27.44 2.40
CA THR A 1015 -2.74 -27.85 1.34
C THR A 1015 -2.88 -29.38 1.32
N ILE A 1016 -4.09 -29.90 1.15
CA ILE A 1016 -4.33 -31.33 0.88
C ILE A 1016 -4.80 -31.47 -0.57
N ARG A 1017 -4.21 -32.39 -1.34
CA ARG A 1017 -4.61 -32.71 -2.71
C ARG A 1017 -4.84 -34.19 -2.87
N ASP A 1018 -5.92 -34.57 -3.56
CA ASP A 1018 -6.16 -35.95 -3.98
C ASP A 1018 -5.95 -36.08 -5.48
N PHE A 1019 -5.21 -37.11 -5.88
CA PHE A 1019 -4.96 -37.47 -7.26
C PHE A 1019 -5.45 -38.88 -7.55
N THR A 1020 -6.08 -39.09 -8.71
CA THR A 1020 -6.13 -40.41 -9.34
C THR A 1020 -4.87 -40.56 -10.17
N VAL A 1021 -4.15 -41.67 -9.97
CA VAL A 1021 -2.96 -42.05 -10.75
C VAL A 1021 -3.28 -43.29 -11.55
N GLU A 1022 -3.03 -43.25 -12.85
CA GLU A 1022 -3.37 -44.30 -13.82
C GLU A 1022 -2.14 -44.62 -14.67
N LYS A 1023 -1.89 -45.91 -14.96
CA LYS A 1023 -0.80 -46.30 -15.86
C LYS A 1023 -1.29 -46.66 -17.25
N SER A 1024 -0.69 -46.05 -18.26
CA SER A 1024 -0.94 -46.31 -19.68
C SER A 1024 -0.81 -47.79 -20.02
N ASN A 1025 -1.78 -48.32 -20.77
CA ASN A 1025 -1.91 -49.73 -21.16
C ASN A 1025 -2.29 -50.71 -20.03
N THR A 1026 -2.66 -50.22 -18.85
CA THR A 1026 -3.27 -51.04 -17.77
C THR A 1026 -4.60 -50.45 -17.30
N PRO A 1027 -5.58 -51.26 -16.86
CA PRO A 1027 -6.81 -50.79 -16.23
C PRO A 1027 -6.63 -50.46 -14.74
N GLU A 1028 -5.39 -50.48 -14.24
CA GLU A 1028 -5.04 -50.24 -12.85
C GLU A 1028 -5.00 -48.73 -12.60
N SER A 1029 -5.65 -48.29 -11.52
CA SER A 1029 -5.58 -46.94 -10.99
C SER A 1029 -5.65 -46.97 -9.47
N HIS A 1030 -5.02 -45.99 -8.81
CA HIS A 1030 -5.13 -45.82 -7.37
C HIS A 1030 -5.15 -44.34 -6.97
N MET A 1031 -5.68 -44.05 -5.77
CA MET A 1031 -5.71 -42.70 -5.23
C MET A 1031 -4.42 -42.39 -4.47
N VAL A 1032 -3.90 -41.18 -4.66
CA VAL A 1032 -2.70 -40.68 -3.99
C VAL A 1032 -3.00 -39.32 -3.38
N ARG A 1033 -2.88 -39.23 -2.05
CA ARG A 1033 -3.08 -37.98 -1.29
C ARG A 1033 -1.75 -37.30 -1.04
N GLN A 1034 -1.63 -36.02 -1.43
CA GLN A 1034 -0.51 -35.15 -1.08
C GLN A 1034 -0.91 -34.22 0.06
N PHE A 1035 -0.15 -34.26 1.15
CA PHE A 1035 -0.18 -33.33 2.26
C PHE A 1035 0.99 -32.35 2.09
N HIS A 1036 0.69 -31.09 1.76
CA HIS A 1036 1.67 -30.06 1.43
C HIS A 1036 1.73 -29.00 2.53
N PHE A 1037 2.70 -29.12 3.44
CA PHE A 1037 2.89 -28.19 4.56
C PHE A 1037 3.52 -26.89 4.06
N THR A 1038 2.76 -25.80 4.10
CA THR A 1038 3.09 -24.49 3.51
C THR A 1038 3.68 -23.50 4.50
N SER A 1039 3.62 -23.75 5.82
CA SER A 1039 4.07 -22.81 6.86
C SER A 1039 5.52 -22.99 7.35
N TRP A 1040 6.32 -23.92 6.80
CA TRP A 1040 7.71 -24.12 7.25
C TRP A 1040 8.67 -23.05 6.66
N PRO A 1041 9.39 -22.26 7.49
CA PRO A 1041 10.33 -21.24 7.01
C PRO A 1041 11.62 -21.82 6.39
N ASP A 1042 12.25 -21.07 5.47
CA ASP A 1042 13.40 -21.54 4.66
C ASP A 1042 14.65 -21.89 5.50
N HIS A 1043 14.99 -21.04 6.48
CA HIS A 1043 16.21 -21.16 7.30
C HIS A 1043 15.89 -21.41 8.78
N GLY A 1044 14.90 -22.25 9.07
CA GLY A 1044 14.53 -22.54 10.46
C GLY A 1044 13.51 -23.66 10.64
N VAL A 1045 12.72 -23.53 11.69
CA VAL A 1045 11.66 -24.44 12.15
C VAL A 1045 10.35 -23.65 12.32
N PRO A 1046 9.17 -24.31 12.34
CA PRO A 1046 7.93 -23.64 12.69
C PRO A 1046 8.03 -22.96 14.06
N GLU A 1047 7.35 -21.83 14.24
CA GLU A 1047 7.41 -21.05 15.49
C GLU A 1047 6.79 -21.79 16.69
N THR A 1048 5.80 -22.66 16.42
CA THR A 1048 5.17 -23.55 17.41
C THR A 1048 5.31 -25.01 17.01
N THR A 1049 5.40 -25.89 18.02
CA THR A 1049 5.52 -27.34 17.84
C THR A 1049 4.19 -27.98 17.40
N ASP A 1050 3.07 -27.43 17.87
CA ASP A 1050 1.71 -27.91 17.61
C ASP A 1050 1.39 -28.04 16.12
N LEU A 1051 1.86 -27.12 15.27
CA LEU A 1051 1.61 -27.16 13.83
C LEU A 1051 2.19 -28.43 13.18
N LEU A 1052 3.41 -28.83 13.55
CA LEU A 1052 4.02 -30.05 13.01
C LEU A 1052 3.42 -31.32 13.64
N ILE A 1053 3.06 -31.26 14.92
CA ILE A 1053 2.42 -32.36 15.65
C ILE A 1053 1.03 -32.67 15.04
N ASN A 1054 0.18 -31.65 14.88
CA ASN A 1054 -1.15 -31.78 14.29
C ASN A 1054 -1.07 -32.23 12.82
N PHE A 1055 -0.15 -31.68 12.03
CA PHE A 1055 0.09 -32.14 10.67
C PHE A 1055 0.55 -33.61 10.61
N ARG A 1056 1.43 -34.04 11.52
CA ARG A 1056 1.81 -35.46 11.65
C ARG A 1056 0.59 -36.32 11.96
N HIS A 1057 -0.28 -35.92 12.90
CA HIS A 1057 -1.46 -36.71 13.25
C HIS A 1057 -2.41 -36.87 12.05
N LEU A 1058 -2.67 -35.79 11.31
CA LEU A 1058 -3.46 -35.81 10.06
C LEU A 1058 -2.87 -36.79 9.01
N VAL A 1059 -1.55 -36.75 8.80
CA VAL A 1059 -0.87 -37.68 7.88
C VAL A 1059 -0.96 -39.12 8.40
N HIS A 1060 -0.70 -39.34 9.69
CA HIS A 1060 -0.69 -40.68 10.30
C HIS A 1060 -2.08 -41.33 10.30
N GLU A 1061 -3.14 -40.57 10.59
CA GLU A 1061 -4.53 -41.03 10.55
C GLU A 1061 -4.91 -41.53 9.15
N TYR A 1062 -4.56 -40.80 8.10
CA TYR A 1062 -4.79 -41.25 6.72
C TYR A 1062 -3.87 -42.41 6.33
N SER A 1063 -2.57 -42.33 6.61
CA SER A 1063 -1.62 -43.39 6.23
C SER A 1063 -1.87 -44.71 6.97
N SER A 1064 -2.54 -44.70 8.12
CA SER A 1064 -3.00 -45.93 8.81
C SER A 1064 -4.07 -46.72 8.04
N GLN A 1065 -4.73 -46.09 7.05
CA GLN A 1065 -5.77 -46.69 6.21
C GLN A 1065 -5.20 -47.26 4.89
N ASN A 1066 -3.92 -46.99 4.59
CA ASN A 1066 -3.24 -47.49 3.40
C ASN A 1066 -2.85 -48.99 3.54
N PRO A 1067 -2.52 -49.69 2.43
CA PRO A 1067 -1.92 -51.01 2.49
C PRO A 1067 -0.62 -51.03 3.31
N ILE A 1068 -0.43 -52.06 4.14
CA ILE A 1068 0.67 -52.18 5.12
C ILE A 1068 2.08 -52.03 4.49
N ASP A 1069 2.26 -52.49 3.26
CA ASP A 1069 3.52 -52.41 2.52
C ASP A 1069 3.74 -51.08 1.78
N SER A 1070 2.83 -50.11 1.89
CA SER A 1070 2.93 -48.79 1.23
C SER A 1070 3.85 -47.82 2.01
N PRO A 1071 4.98 -47.37 1.43
CA PRO A 1071 5.81 -46.36 2.05
C PRO A 1071 5.21 -44.96 1.88
N THR A 1072 5.16 -44.16 2.95
CA THR A 1072 4.80 -42.75 2.84
C THR A 1072 5.98 -41.96 2.24
N LEU A 1073 5.76 -41.28 1.12
CA LEU A 1073 6.79 -40.48 0.44
C LEU A 1073 6.92 -39.11 1.11
N VAL A 1074 8.06 -38.80 1.71
CA VAL A 1074 8.32 -37.51 2.36
C VAL A 1074 9.42 -36.76 1.60
N HIS A 1075 9.17 -35.51 1.21
CA HIS A 1075 10.16 -34.68 0.52
C HIS A 1075 10.12 -33.22 0.97
N CYS A 1076 11.22 -32.51 0.72
CA CYS A 1076 11.32 -31.06 0.79
C CYS A 1076 12.11 -30.58 -0.44
N SER A 1077 13.03 -29.62 -0.32
CA SER A 1077 14.01 -29.34 -1.38
C SER A 1077 15.01 -30.49 -1.55
N ALA A 1078 15.88 -30.69 -0.56
CA ALA A 1078 16.94 -31.71 -0.59
C ALA A 1078 16.49 -33.09 -0.08
N GLY A 1079 15.33 -33.18 0.56
CA GLY A 1079 14.84 -34.43 1.14
C GLY A 1079 15.60 -34.89 2.39
N VAL A 1080 16.14 -33.96 3.19
CA VAL A 1080 16.98 -34.30 4.36
C VAL A 1080 16.64 -33.54 5.65
N GLY A 1081 16.61 -32.20 5.64
CA GLY A 1081 16.34 -31.40 6.85
C GLY A 1081 14.92 -31.57 7.39
N ARG A 1082 13.96 -30.83 6.81
CA ARG A 1082 12.53 -30.93 7.17
C ARG A 1082 11.99 -32.37 7.04
N THR A 1083 12.39 -33.08 5.98
CA THR A 1083 12.06 -34.50 5.75
C THR A 1083 12.52 -35.41 6.88
N GLY A 1084 13.77 -35.28 7.34
CA GLY A 1084 14.27 -36.03 8.49
C GLY A 1084 13.61 -35.62 9.80
N THR A 1085 13.25 -34.35 9.93
CA THR A 1085 12.53 -33.82 11.11
C THR A 1085 11.12 -34.41 11.20
N PHE A 1086 10.36 -34.45 10.10
CA PHE A 1086 9.03 -35.06 10.05
C PHE A 1086 9.06 -36.58 10.31
N ILE A 1087 10.02 -37.30 9.72
CA ILE A 1087 10.17 -38.75 9.96
C ILE A 1087 10.63 -39.02 11.41
N ALA A 1088 11.48 -38.17 11.98
CA ALA A 1088 11.91 -38.31 13.37
C ALA A 1088 10.76 -38.07 14.37
N ILE A 1089 9.97 -36.99 14.20
CA ILE A 1089 8.85 -36.71 15.13
C ILE A 1089 7.78 -37.80 15.09
N ASP A 1090 7.43 -38.36 13.91
CA ASP A 1090 6.49 -39.49 13.84
C ASP A 1090 6.98 -40.73 14.60
N ARG A 1091 8.28 -41.06 14.49
CA ARG A 1091 8.89 -42.16 15.24
C ARG A 1091 8.92 -41.90 16.74
N LEU A 1092 9.25 -40.68 17.14
CA LEU A 1092 9.35 -40.29 18.54
C LEU A 1092 7.98 -40.28 19.22
N ILE A 1093 6.93 -39.85 18.52
CA ILE A 1093 5.56 -39.96 19.05
C ILE A 1093 5.17 -41.44 19.24
N GLN A 1094 5.40 -42.31 18.24
CA GLN A 1094 5.16 -43.76 18.39
C GLN A 1094 5.98 -44.37 19.55
N GLN A 1095 7.23 -43.93 19.76
CA GLN A 1095 8.06 -44.40 20.86
C GLN A 1095 7.53 -43.95 22.23
N ILE A 1096 7.06 -42.70 22.36
CA ILE A 1096 6.40 -42.20 23.57
C ILE A 1096 5.12 -42.99 23.84
N GLU A 1097 4.30 -43.22 22.81
CA GLU A 1097 3.01 -43.92 22.88
C GLU A 1097 3.15 -45.41 23.25
N MET A 1098 4.20 -46.10 22.76
CA MET A 1098 4.36 -47.55 22.91
C MET A 1098 5.40 -47.99 23.96
N GLU A 1099 6.50 -47.25 24.15
CA GLU A 1099 7.59 -47.59 25.08
C GLU A 1099 7.63 -46.70 26.33
N ASN A 1100 6.97 -45.54 26.32
CA ASN A 1100 7.11 -44.48 27.34
C ASN A 1100 8.58 -44.01 27.52
N THR A 1101 9.34 -44.06 26.42
CA THR A 1101 10.74 -43.63 26.29
C THR A 1101 10.92 -42.78 25.03
N VAL A 1102 12.09 -42.13 24.93
CA VAL A 1102 12.48 -41.23 23.84
C VAL A 1102 13.96 -41.47 23.55
N ASP A 1103 14.34 -41.64 22.29
CA ASP A 1103 15.75 -41.61 21.86
C ASP A 1103 15.93 -40.74 20.61
N VAL A 1104 15.88 -39.40 20.78
CA VAL A 1104 16.03 -38.44 19.67
C VAL A 1104 17.38 -38.62 18.96
N TYR A 1105 18.45 -38.84 19.74
CA TYR A 1105 19.78 -39.14 19.23
C TYR A 1105 19.78 -40.41 18.37
N GLY A 1106 19.26 -41.53 18.91
CA GLY A 1106 19.24 -42.83 18.24
C GLY A 1106 18.36 -42.83 16.98
N VAL A 1107 17.21 -42.16 17.02
CA VAL A 1107 16.34 -41.98 15.84
C VAL A 1107 17.07 -41.18 14.75
N VAL A 1108 17.70 -40.05 15.07
CA VAL A 1108 18.44 -39.26 14.06
C VAL A 1108 19.69 -39.99 13.58
N TYR A 1109 20.38 -40.74 14.44
CA TYR A 1109 21.51 -41.61 14.06
C TYR A 1109 21.08 -42.68 13.05
N ASP A 1110 19.97 -43.37 13.28
CA ASP A 1110 19.40 -44.37 12.38
C ASP A 1110 18.95 -43.76 11.04
N LEU A 1111 18.33 -42.58 11.06
CA LEU A 1111 18.00 -41.84 9.82
C LEU A 1111 19.26 -41.41 9.06
N ARG A 1112 20.30 -40.91 9.75
CA ARG A 1112 21.63 -40.60 9.16
C ARG A 1112 22.30 -41.84 8.56
N MET A 1113 22.01 -43.04 9.08
CA MET A 1113 22.48 -44.31 8.52
C MET A 1113 21.66 -44.80 7.31
N HIS A 1114 20.59 -44.12 6.91
CA HIS A 1114 19.80 -44.45 5.71
C HIS A 1114 19.86 -43.35 4.63
N ARG A 1115 20.08 -42.08 4.97
CA ARG A 1115 20.30 -40.98 4.01
C ARG A 1115 21.20 -39.90 4.67
N PRO A 1116 22.13 -39.25 3.93
CA PRO A 1116 22.99 -38.22 4.53
C PRO A 1116 22.17 -37.04 5.06
N LEU A 1117 22.69 -36.36 6.09
CA LEU A 1117 22.19 -35.07 6.60
C LEU A 1117 20.71 -35.03 7.05
N MET A 1118 20.09 -36.18 7.34
CA MET A 1118 18.73 -36.23 7.91
C MET A 1118 18.68 -35.46 9.23
N VAL A 1119 17.74 -34.52 9.36
CA VAL A 1119 17.77 -33.41 10.35
C VAL A 1119 19.04 -32.58 10.12
N GLN A 1120 18.91 -31.44 9.42
CA GLN A 1120 20.05 -30.81 8.74
C GLN A 1120 20.69 -29.65 9.52
N THR A 1121 19.95 -29.01 10.42
CA THR A 1121 20.47 -27.96 11.32
C THR A 1121 20.33 -28.37 12.77
N GLU A 1122 21.09 -27.70 13.65
CA GLU A 1122 20.98 -27.87 15.09
C GLU A 1122 19.60 -27.44 15.58
N ASP A 1123 19.03 -26.35 15.04
CA ASP A 1123 17.68 -25.88 15.36
C ASP A 1123 16.62 -26.95 15.09
N GLN A 1124 16.77 -27.73 14.03
CA GLN A 1124 15.88 -28.87 13.73
C GLN A 1124 16.02 -30.00 14.76
N TYR A 1125 17.20 -30.20 15.35
CA TYR A 1125 17.43 -31.17 16.43
C TYR A 1125 16.90 -30.67 17.79
N VAL A 1126 17.10 -29.39 18.11
CA VAL A 1126 16.52 -28.73 19.29
C VAL A 1126 14.99 -28.72 19.19
N PHE A 1127 14.43 -28.42 18.02
CA PHE A 1127 12.99 -28.42 17.77
C PHE A 1127 12.35 -29.81 17.90
N LEU A 1128 13.04 -30.89 17.52
CA LEU A 1128 12.58 -32.26 17.81
C LEU A 1128 12.46 -32.51 19.31
N ASN A 1129 13.47 -32.08 20.09
CA ASN A 1129 13.44 -32.19 21.54
C ASN A 1129 12.35 -31.31 22.16
N GLN A 1130 12.10 -30.11 21.61
CA GLN A 1130 11.02 -29.21 22.04
C GLN A 1130 9.65 -29.83 21.75
N CYS A 1131 9.43 -30.40 20.54
CA CYS A 1131 8.22 -31.13 20.21
C CYS A 1131 7.95 -32.26 21.19
N VAL A 1132 8.96 -33.10 21.48
CA VAL A 1132 8.86 -34.17 22.49
C VAL A 1132 8.49 -33.61 23.86
N MET A 1133 9.12 -32.51 24.29
CA MET A 1133 8.83 -31.86 25.57
C MET A 1133 7.36 -31.42 25.67
N ASP A 1134 6.80 -30.85 24.59
CA ASP A 1134 5.42 -30.36 24.56
C ASP A 1134 4.39 -31.50 24.42
N ILE A 1135 4.69 -32.55 23.65
CA ILE A 1135 3.93 -33.80 23.63
C ILE A 1135 3.82 -34.36 25.07
N ILE A 1136 4.94 -34.43 25.78
CA ILE A 1136 5.00 -34.97 27.16
C ILE A 1136 4.23 -34.07 28.15
N LYS A 1137 4.26 -32.74 28.01
CA LYS A 1137 3.37 -31.84 28.80
C LYS A 1137 1.91 -32.17 28.54
N SER A 1138 1.48 -32.18 27.28
CA SER A 1138 0.07 -32.42 26.91
C SER A 1138 -0.46 -33.76 27.41
N GLN A 1139 0.39 -34.78 27.51
CA GLN A 1139 0.06 -36.08 28.11
C GLN A 1139 -0.02 -36.05 29.64
N LYS A 1140 0.81 -35.24 30.34
CA LYS A 1140 0.65 -34.99 31.78
C LYS A 1140 -0.67 -34.28 32.05
N ASP A 1141 -0.97 -33.20 31.33
CA ASP A 1141 -2.09 -32.31 31.58
C ASP A 1141 -3.43 -33.04 31.39
N LYS A 1142 -3.61 -33.75 30.25
CA LYS A 1142 -4.75 -34.66 30.00
C LYS A 1142 -4.92 -35.72 31.09
N LYS A 1143 -3.83 -36.18 31.71
CA LYS A 1143 -3.86 -37.20 32.76
C LYS A 1143 -4.27 -36.64 34.13
N THR A 1144 -3.97 -35.37 34.41
CA THR A 1144 -4.50 -34.66 35.60
C THR A 1144 -6.00 -34.40 35.50
N ASP A 1145 -6.52 -34.02 34.33
CA ASP A 1145 -7.97 -33.81 34.14
C ASP A 1145 -8.77 -35.10 34.34
N LEU A 1146 -8.26 -36.22 33.82
CA LEU A 1146 -8.85 -37.56 34.02
C LEU A 1146 -8.88 -38.00 35.49
N ILE A 1147 -7.96 -37.51 36.34
CA ILE A 1147 -7.98 -37.76 37.79
C ILE A 1147 -9.11 -36.97 38.46
N TYR A 1148 -9.33 -35.71 38.06
CA TYR A 1148 -10.47 -34.92 38.56
C TYR A 1148 -11.82 -35.52 38.14
N GLN A 1149 -11.95 -36.01 36.90
CA GLN A 1149 -13.18 -36.66 36.45
C GLN A 1149 -13.45 -37.99 37.18
N ASN A 1150 -12.43 -38.84 37.39
CA ASN A 1150 -12.61 -40.10 38.14
C ASN A 1150 -12.99 -39.90 39.60
N MET A 1151 -12.52 -38.81 40.25
CA MET A 1151 -12.90 -38.51 41.63
C MET A 1151 -14.40 -38.23 41.79
N THR A 1152 -15.03 -37.68 40.74
CA THR A 1152 -16.48 -37.43 40.69
C THR A 1152 -17.27 -38.71 40.37
N ALA A 1153 -16.72 -39.59 39.52
CA ALA A 1153 -17.39 -40.82 39.08
C ALA A 1153 -17.64 -41.84 40.19
N MET A 1154 -16.75 -41.93 41.20
CA MET A 1154 -16.92 -42.89 42.32
C MET A 1154 -18.01 -42.50 43.34
N ALA A 1155 -18.61 -41.31 43.24
CA ALA A 1155 -19.59 -40.81 44.20
C ALA A 1155 -21.07 -41.00 43.78
N ILE A 1156 -21.34 -41.55 42.58
CA ILE A 1156 -22.68 -41.51 41.95
C ILE A 1156 -23.29 -42.92 41.73
N TYR A 1157 -22.53 -44.00 41.99
CA TYR A 1157 -23.00 -45.39 41.80
C TYR A 1157 -23.05 -46.23 43.09
N GLU A 1158 -23.64 -45.69 44.16
CA GLU A 1158 -24.35 -46.53 45.12
C GLU A 1158 -25.83 -46.64 44.70
N ASN A 1159 -26.40 -47.84 44.84
CA ASN A 1159 -27.77 -48.22 44.45
C ASN A 1159 -28.03 -48.29 42.93
N PHE A 1160 -27.70 -49.42 42.31
CA PHE A 1160 -28.71 -50.31 41.71
C PHE A 1160 -28.15 -51.74 41.54
N THR A 1161 -28.90 -52.74 42.01
CA THR A 1161 -28.52 -54.17 41.86
C THR A 1161 -28.95 -54.71 40.49
N PRO A 1162 -28.10 -55.52 39.81
CA PRO A 1162 -28.36 -55.92 38.43
C PRO A 1162 -29.39 -57.07 38.31
N GLY A 1163 -30.35 -56.90 37.41
CA GLY A 1163 -31.20 -58.00 36.91
C GLY A 1163 -30.50 -58.78 35.77
N PRO A 1164 -30.62 -60.12 35.70
CA PRO A 1164 -29.84 -60.93 34.76
C PRO A 1164 -30.51 -61.15 33.40
N GLY A 1165 -29.76 -60.98 32.29
CA GLY A 1165 -30.20 -61.40 30.96
C GLY A 1165 -29.19 -61.15 29.83
N PHE A 1166 -28.62 -62.25 29.28
CA PHE A 1166 -28.02 -62.48 27.95
C PHE A 1166 -27.47 -61.32 27.09
N GLY A 1167 -26.31 -61.43 26.43
CA GLY A 1167 -25.44 -62.60 26.21
C GLY A 1167 -24.10 -62.27 25.51
N LYS A 1168 -23.24 -63.28 25.27
CA LYS A 1168 -21.82 -63.11 24.92
C LYS A 1168 -21.48 -63.19 23.42
N ALA A 1169 -20.50 -62.39 22.99
CA ALA A 1169 -19.36 -62.78 22.12
C ALA A 1169 -18.25 -61.72 22.31
N ASN A 1170 -17.07 -62.04 22.85
CA ASN A 1170 -15.85 -62.46 22.12
C ASN A 1170 -15.46 -61.43 21.04
N GLY A 1171 -14.35 -60.69 21.08
CA GLY A 1171 -12.95 -61.09 21.38
C GLY A 1171 -12.15 -61.07 20.05
N TYR A 1172 -10.90 -60.62 19.93
CA TYR A 1172 -9.79 -60.48 20.89
C TYR A 1172 -8.88 -59.29 20.54
N HIS A 1173 -7.88 -59.00 21.39
CA HIS A 1173 -6.78 -58.08 21.08
C HIS A 1173 -5.85 -58.60 19.97
N ALA A 1174 -5.28 -57.66 19.21
CA ALA A 1174 -3.85 -57.58 18.94
C ALA A 1174 -3.43 -56.12 19.16
#